data_AF-A0A6Q2XTM3-F1
#
_entry.id   AF-A0A6Q2XTM3-F1
#
_cell.length_a   1.000
_cell.length_b   1.000
_cell.length_c   1.000
_cell.angle_alpha   90.00
_cell.angle_beta   90.00
_cell.angle_gamma   90.00
#
_symmetry.space_group_name_H-M   'P 1'
#
loop_
_entity.id
_entity.type
_entity.pdbx_description
1 polymer ?
#
loop_
_entity_poly.entity_id
_entity_poly.type
_entity_poly.pdbx_seq_one_letter_code
_entity_poly.pdbx_strand_id
1 'polypeptide(L)'
;MSDRHDKKSLVAEKGRKVASTDELGATYISGSSLSSIIPPDKPALFPGNLADDVLFLDRDFPMGDLLLQPPMEWRRPKDICPTPQFIVDGATRMDVCQGVLNDCWFLSAVASLSMYRPLLERVVPVEQSFQKGYDGSFYFRFWQYGEWEIVKVDDLLPTQKGKLIYLSSSQKEEFWSALLEKAYAKLKGGYLALNMGFPHEAMVDMTGGVTEVLTVASLPMDLAGFLKPLLAKGALVNCANCQGPLEQQNEFGILFRHAYSVTGLENVKTQFETVELIRVHNPWGKTEWQGRWSDMNGPEWRNVHEEEQQRLGRVQREDGEFWMLVSDFRQNFDLMEVCHLSEQTLNILDGPQRPWQCTMHHGSWVPNLSAGGPASGSCFWQNPQFHLTLLEEDDDPSDPELTCSFLVALMQKHERLRGVHLAIGLDIYEANSEHAYLSPMDLRLVRPLISTNGYAQRREVVIRGRLAPGNYVIIPSTTMANQQGEFILRVLTEKGNNASPAQKPSTAEKSPRKLSLPHLSALPSDEATSRLFTKHCNKGVVRPLELLNLLTEAIKGGVLTGSEKKLALEHCKSFVVLMDSRGLAQLDWPEFQALWDKIRKWTDIFLRFDENRSQLLEYPEISPALKAAGMQVDDFVLQLIGQRYTEPDMTISYPGFLYLLMKLDSMIHKFQAYDIVGMGTVSVNYRQWLHLTMYN
;
A
#
# COMPACT_ATOMS: atom_id res chain seq x y z
N MET A 1 25.68 -64.24 38.31
CA MET A 1 25.75 -62.87 37.77
C MET A 1 24.31 -62.45 37.51
N SER A 2 23.61 -61.91 38.51
CA SER A 2 23.50 -60.45 38.79
C SER A 2 23.15 -59.69 37.51
N ASP A 3 22.02 -59.01 37.33
CA ASP A 3 20.99 -58.56 38.27
C ASP A 3 19.70 -58.18 37.47
N ARG A 4 18.55 -58.40 38.12
CA ARG A 4 17.29 -57.61 38.14
C ARG A 4 16.47 -57.24 36.88
N HIS A 5 15.21 -57.72 36.94
CA HIS A 5 13.91 -57.00 36.87
C HIS A 5 13.55 -56.13 35.66
N ASP A 6 12.28 -55.93 35.32
CA ASP A 6 11.03 -56.69 35.39
C ASP A 6 10.04 -55.86 34.56
N LYS A 7 9.21 -56.57 33.79
CA LYS A 7 7.80 -56.33 33.45
C LYS A 7 7.13 -54.95 33.63
N LYS A 8 6.30 -54.68 32.60
CA LYS A 8 5.00 -53.96 32.58
C LYS A 8 5.09 -52.41 32.64
N SER A 9 4.26 -51.62 31.96
CA SER A 9 3.01 -51.82 31.24
C SER A 9 2.65 -50.55 30.47
N LEU A 10 1.91 -50.72 29.38
CA LEU A 10 1.07 -49.76 28.65
C LEU A 10 0.66 -48.50 29.42
N VAL A 11 1.02 -47.33 28.88
CA VAL A 11 0.18 -46.13 28.85
C VAL A 11 0.28 -45.56 27.44
N ALA A 12 -0.82 -45.62 26.70
CA ALA A 12 -0.96 -44.98 25.41
C ALA A 12 -1.29 -43.50 25.66
N GLU A 13 -0.27 -42.65 25.60
CA GLU A 13 -0.44 -41.21 25.62
C GLU A 13 -0.68 -40.73 24.18
N LYS A 14 -1.95 -40.46 23.85
CA LYS A 14 -2.32 -39.72 22.64
C LYS A 14 -1.85 -38.27 22.80
N GLY A 15 -0.63 -37.99 22.37
CA GLY A 15 -0.15 -36.63 22.15
C GLY A 15 -0.98 -35.95 21.07
N ARG A 16 -1.80 -34.98 21.48
CA ARG A 16 -2.43 -33.98 20.59
C ARG A 16 -1.30 -33.16 19.96
N LYS A 17 -0.94 -33.48 18.71
CA LYS A 17 -0.17 -32.53 17.87
C LYS A 17 -1.09 -31.34 17.60
N VAL A 18 -0.73 -30.19 18.17
CA VAL A 18 -1.26 -28.89 17.74
C VAL A 18 -0.72 -28.67 16.32
N ALA A 19 -1.61 -28.69 15.33
CA ALA A 19 -1.26 -28.31 13.96
C ALA A 19 -0.85 -26.82 13.96
N SER A 20 0.26 -26.51 13.29
CA SER A 20 0.69 -25.15 13.04
C SER A 20 -0.38 -24.40 12.25
N THR A 21 -0.51 -23.10 12.49
CA THR A 21 -1.44 -22.15 11.83
C THR A 21 -1.28 -22.06 10.29
N ASP A 22 -0.37 -22.83 9.70
CA ASP A 22 -0.01 -22.79 8.29
C ASP A 22 -0.76 -23.81 7.40
N GLU A 23 -1.55 -24.74 7.97
CA GLU A 23 -2.25 -25.78 7.20
C GLU A 23 -3.76 -25.57 7.01
N LEU A 24 -4.35 -24.49 7.52
CA LEU A 24 -5.77 -24.15 7.26
C LEU A 24 -5.95 -23.20 6.05
N GLY A 25 -5.03 -23.30 5.09
CA GLY A 25 -5.14 -22.63 3.79
C GLY A 25 -6.34 -23.19 3.02
N ALA A 26 -7.32 -22.32 2.75
CA ALA A 26 -8.18 -22.52 1.60
C ALA A 26 -7.27 -22.82 0.41
N THR A 27 -7.53 -23.94 -0.25
CA THR A 27 -6.85 -24.31 -1.48
C THR A 27 -7.02 -23.14 -2.44
N TYR A 28 -5.94 -22.39 -2.69
CA TYR A 28 -5.88 -21.47 -3.81
C TYR A 28 -6.30 -22.28 -5.03
N ILE A 29 -7.48 -22.00 -5.59
CA ILE A 29 -7.68 -22.30 -7.00
C ILE A 29 -6.76 -21.31 -7.69
N SER A 30 -5.53 -21.76 -7.95
CA SER A 30 -4.64 -21.12 -8.89
C SER A 30 -5.45 -20.86 -10.14
N GLY A 31 -5.68 -19.58 -10.46
CA GLY A 31 -6.07 -19.14 -11.79
C GLY A 31 -4.96 -19.52 -12.76
N SER A 32 -4.88 -20.80 -13.09
CA SER A 32 -3.96 -21.33 -14.07
C SER A 32 -4.48 -20.93 -15.44
N SER A 33 -3.73 -20.04 -16.09
CA SER A 33 -3.77 -19.75 -17.52
C SER A 33 -5.12 -19.27 -18.08
N LEU A 34 -5.43 -17.98 -17.92
CA LEU A 34 -6.20 -17.21 -18.90
C LEU A 34 -5.36 -16.09 -19.53
N SER A 35 -4.05 -16.32 -19.68
CA SER A 35 -3.19 -15.55 -20.58
C SER A 35 -3.24 -16.15 -21.99
N SER A 36 -4.42 -16.17 -22.60
CA SER A 36 -4.56 -16.19 -24.06
C SER A 36 -6.02 -16.08 -24.46
N ILE A 37 -6.25 -15.27 -25.50
CA ILE A 37 -7.51 -15.03 -26.22
C ILE A 37 -8.38 -13.94 -25.58
N ILE A 38 -8.01 -12.69 -25.85
CA ILE A 38 -8.99 -11.62 -26.09
C ILE A 38 -9.53 -11.87 -27.51
N PRO A 39 -10.78 -12.31 -27.73
CA PRO A 39 -11.39 -12.16 -29.03
C PRO A 39 -11.77 -10.68 -29.19
N PRO A 40 -11.44 -10.03 -30.32
CA PRO A 40 -12.03 -8.74 -30.62
C PRO A 40 -13.52 -8.95 -30.93
N ASP A 41 -14.34 -8.02 -30.43
CA ASP A 41 -15.70 -7.75 -30.88
C ASP A 41 -16.74 -8.88 -30.76
N LYS A 42 -17.43 -8.92 -29.62
CA LYS A 42 -18.87 -9.20 -29.60
C LYS A 42 -19.61 -7.96 -29.08
N PRO A 43 -20.48 -7.31 -29.87
CA PRO A 43 -21.36 -6.28 -29.34
C PRO A 43 -22.39 -6.96 -28.44
N ALA A 44 -22.26 -6.79 -27.13
CA ALA A 44 -23.36 -7.06 -26.22
C ALA A 44 -24.48 -6.04 -26.51
N LEU A 45 -25.71 -6.53 -26.56
CA LEU A 45 -26.93 -5.76 -26.80
C LEU A 45 -27.16 -4.74 -25.67
N PHE A 46 -26.49 -3.59 -25.75
CA PHE A 46 -26.98 -2.38 -25.13
C PHE A 46 -28.26 -1.99 -25.88
N PRO A 47 -29.40 -1.72 -25.21
CA PRO A 47 -30.59 -1.25 -25.90
C PRO A 47 -30.25 0.07 -26.61
N GLY A 48 -30.12 -0.01 -27.92
CA GLY A 48 -29.92 1.12 -28.81
C GLY A 48 -31.25 1.81 -29.05
N ASN A 49 -31.38 3.03 -28.53
CA ASN A 49 -32.04 4.21 -29.10
C ASN A 49 -32.57 5.10 -27.98
N LEU A 50 -32.08 6.35 -27.88
CA LEU A 50 -32.84 7.59 -28.13
C LEU A 50 -32.04 8.81 -27.69
N ALA A 51 -32.26 9.90 -28.42
CA ALA A 51 -31.62 11.20 -28.28
C ALA A 51 -32.09 11.97 -27.02
N ASP A 52 -31.27 12.96 -26.65
CA ASP A 52 -31.56 14.08 -25.72
C ASP A 52 -31.82 13.73 -24.24
N ASP A 53 -30.85 13.11 -23.56
CA ASP A 53 -30.56 13.18 -22.09
C ASP A 53 -29.69 11.97 -21.69
N VAL A 54 -28.40 12.00 -22.04
CA VAL A 54 -27.53 10.82 -21.91
C VAL A 54 -27.09 10.65 -20.45
N LEU A 55 -27.77 9.78 -19.71
CA LEU A 55 -27.30 9.28 -18.42
C LEU A 55 -25.90 8.67 -18.57
N PHE A 56 -25.06 8.87 -17.58
CA PHE A 56 -23.70 8.35 -17.52
C PHE A 56 -23.69 6.83 -17.74
N LEU A 57 -22.73 6.39 -18.56
CA LEU A 57 -22.45 5.01 -18.86
C LEU A 57 -20.95 4.79 -18.67
N ASP A 58 -20.61 3.91 -17.75
CA ASP A 58 -19.25 3.58 -17.38
C ASP A 58 -18.64 2.58 -18.36
N ARG A 59 -17.92 3.11 -19.35
CA ARG A 59 -17.26 2.29 -20.39
C ARG A 59 -16.02 1.57 -19.88
N ASP A 60 -15.50 1.98 -18.73
CA ASP A 60 -14.28 1.42 -18.14
C ASP A 60 -14.61 0.28 -17.15
N PHE A 61 -15.89 -0.01 -16.91
CA PHE A 61 -16.27 -1.11 -16.03
C PHE A 61 -15.93 -2.46 -16.68
N PRO A 62 -15.11 -3.31 -16.04
CA PRO A 62 -14.77 -4.62 -16.57
C PRO A 62 -15.96 -5.57 -16.46
N MET A 63 -16.69 -5.72 -17.57
CA MET A 63 -17.87 -6.59 -17.72
C MET A 63 -17.49 -8.08 -17.89
N GLY A 64 -16.39 -8.54 -17.29
CA GLY A 64 -15.90 -9.93 -17.42
C GLY A 64 -16.97 -10.98 -17.10
N ASP A 65 -16.71 -12.25 -17.44
CA ASP A 65 -17.68 -13.35 -17.24
C ASP A 65 -18.25 -13.34 -15.81
N LEU A 66 -19.51 -12.89 -15.68
CA LEU A 66 -20.23 -12.86 -14.42
C LEU A 66 -20.51 -14.30 -13.99
N LEU A 67 -20.48 -14.58 -12.68
CA LEU A 67 -20.62 -15.92 -12.12
C LEU A 67 -21.89 -16.70 -12.54
N LEU A 68 -22.88 -16.03 -13.13
CA LEU A 68 -24.16 -16.61 -13.50
C LEU A 68 -24.47 -16.45 -14.99
N GLN A 69 -24.88 -17.56 -15.61
CA GLN A 69 -25.37 -17.60 -16.98
C GLN A 69 -26.84 -17.11 -17.09
N PRO A 70 -27.22 -16.53 -18.26
CA PRO A 70 -28.42 -15.70 -18.48
C PRO A 70 -29.81 -16.32 -18.26
N PRO A 71 -30.89 -15.48 -18.24
CA PRO A 71 -30.87 -14.05 -18.51
C PRO A 71 -30.79 -13.22 -17.22
N MET A 72 -29.59 -12.70 -16.97
CA MET A 72 -29.34 -11.59 -16.06
C MET A 72 -29.39 -10.30 -16.90
N GLU A 73 -29.98 -9.25 -16.34
CA GLU A 73 -30.16 -7.96 -17.00
C GLU A 73 -29.55 -6.84 -16.15
N TRP A 74 -28.88 -5.89 -16.78
CA TRP A 74 -28.42 -4.67 -16.11
C TRP A 74 -29.54 -3.64 -16.15
N ARG A 75 -29.99 -3.20 -14.97
CA ARG A 75 -31.08 -2.22 -14.84
C ARG A 75 -30.69 -1.12 -13.86
N ARG A 76 -31.16 0.11 -14.07
CA ARG A 76 -30.95 1.20 -13.12
C ARG A 76 -31.96 1.06 -11.98
N PRO A 77 -31.67 1.59 -10.77
CA PRO A 77 -32.61 1.67 -9.67
C PRO A 77 -33.97 2.26 -10.07
N LYS A 78 -33.99 3.29 -10.93
CA LYS A 78 -35.23 3.89 -11.46
C LYS A 78 -36.08 2.96 -12.32
N ASP A 79 -35.52 1.87 -12.85
CA ASP A 79 -36.24 0.89 -13.68
C ASP A 79 -36.88 -0.23 -12.85
N ILE A 80 -36.45 -0.40 -11.60
CA ILE A 80 -36.85 -1.52 -10.72
C ILE A 80 -37.53 -1.05 -9.43
N CYS A 81 -37.36 0.22 -9.06
CA CYS A 81 -37.93 0.84 -7.88
C CYS A 81 -38.56 2.21 -8.24
N PRO A 82 -39.84 2.47 -7.87
CA PRO A 82 -40.50 3.74 -8.18
C PRO A 82 -39.87 4.97 -7.51
N THR A 83 -39.31 4.80 -6.31
CA THR A 83 -38.79 5.89 -5.46
C THR A 83 -37.37 5.56 -4.98
N PRO A 84 -36.39 5.38 -5.88
CA PRO A 84 -35.05 4.97 -5.46
C PRO A 84 -34.38 6.09 -4.66
N GLN A 85 -33.77 5.73 -3.55
CA GLN A 85 -33.01 6.57 -2.65
C GLN A 85 -31.58 6.07 -2.61
N PHE A 86 -30.64 7.01 -2.46
CA PHE A 86 -29.24 6.61 -2.29
C PHE A 86 -29.08 5.98 -0.90
N ILE A 87 -29.45 6.74 0.14
CA ILE A 87 -29.45 6.34 1.54
C ILE A 87 -30.82 6.67 2.15
N VAL A 88 -31.36 5.79 3.00
CA VAL A 88 -32.63 5.98 3.72
C VAL A 88 -32.38 5.94 5.22
N ASP A 89 -32.67 7.03 5.93
CA ASP A 89 -32.50 7.16 7.39
C ASP A 89 -31.07 6.92 7.92
N GLY A 90 -30.08 7.12 7.05
CA GLY A 90 -28.65 6.95 7.34
C GLY A 90 -28.14 5.58 6.94
N ALA A 91 -26.87 5.50 6.54
CA ALA A 91 -26.28 4.24 6.09
C ALA A 91 -25.85 3.40 7.29
N THR A 92 -26.42 2.19 7.40
CA THR A 92 -26.26 1.29 8.55
C THR A 92 -25.83 -0.12 8.12
N ARG A 93 -25.38 -0.93 9.09
CA ARG A 93 -25.06 -2.34 8.87
C ARG A 93 -26.25 -3.18 8.36
N MET A 94 -27.48 -2.73 8.60
CA MET A 94 -28.71 -3.42 8.17
C MET A 94 -28.98 -3.27 6.66
N ASP A 95 -28.23 -2.40 5.99
CA ASP A 95 -28.34 -2.13 4.55
C ASP A 95 -27.40 -3.05 3.74
N VAL A 96 -26.71 -3.95 4.44
CA VAL A 96 -25.71 -4.87 3.89
C VAL A 96 -26.25 -6.29 3.99
N CYS A 97 -26.95 -6.73 2.94
CA CYS A 97 -27.43 -8.10 2.82
C CYS A 97 -26.80 -8.79 1.59
N GLN A 98 -26.06 -9.87 1.85
CA GLN A 98 -25.38 -10.63 0.80
C GLN A 98 -26.34 -11.24 -0.23
N GLY A 99 -25.96 -11.11 -1.50
CA GLY A 99 -26.61 -11.80 -2.61
C GLY A 99 -25.99 -13.16 -2.88
N VAL A 100 -25.89 -13.52 -4.17
CA VAL A 100 -25.36 -14.82 -4.65
C VAL A 100 -23.84 -14.87 -4.79
N LEU A 101 -23.15 -13.74 -4.59
CA LEU A 101 -21.70 -13.64 -4.65
C LEU A 101 -21.09 -14.01 -3.29
N ASN A 102 -19.97 -14.74 -3.28
CA ASN A 102 -19.29 -15.13 -2.04
C ASN A 102 -18.29 -14.05 -1.59
N ASP A 103 -18.79 -12.84 -1.37
CA ASP A 103 -18.02 -11.66 -0.98
C ASP A 103 -18.33 -11.19 0.45
N CYS A 104 -18.78 -12.12 1.32
CA CYS A 104 -19.02 -11.87 2.75
C CYS A 104 -17.87 -11.15 3.46
N TRP A 105 -16.64 -11.36 3.00
CA TRP A 105 -15.45 -10.67 3.48
C TRP A 105 -15.49 -9.16 3.27
N PHE A 106 -16.01 -8.70 2.14
CA PHE A 106 -16.20 -7.28 1.84
C PHE A 106 -17.38 -6.72 2.64
N LEU A 107 -18.52 -7.44 2.64
CA LEU A 107 -19.74 -7.00 3.31
C LEU A 107 -19.55 -6.88 4.84
N SER A 108 -18.89 -7.84 5.47
CA SER A 108 -18.57 -7.76 6.90
C SER A 108 -17.68 -6.55 7.21
N ALA A 109 -16.74 -6.20 6.34
CA ALA A 109 -15.94 -4.98 6.52
C ALA A 109 -16.79 -3.70 6.36
N VAL A 110 -17.75 -3.66 5.43
CA VAL A 110 -18.69 -2.53 5.27
C VAL A 110 -19.61 -2.41 6.49
N ALA A 111 -20.11 -3.53 7.00
CA ALA A 111 -20.93 -3.56 8.22
C ALA A 111 -20.15 -3.02 9.42
N SER A 112 -18.89 -3.42 9.61
CA SER A 112 -18.02 -2.89 10.66
C SER A 112 -17.74 -1.39 10.49
N LEU A 113 -17.50 -0.94 9.26
CA LEU A 113 -17.31 0.49 8.95
C LEU A 113 -18.55 1.33 9.27
N SER A 114 -19.75 0.79 9.05
CA SER A 114 -21.01 1.50 9.30
C SER A 114 -21.28 1.82 10.76
N MET A 115 -20.57 1.16 11.69
CA MET A 115 -20.59 1.50 13.11
C MET A 115 -19.96 2.87 13.39
N TYR A 116 -19.16 3.39 12.45
CA TYR A 116 -18.43 4.64 12.55
C TYR A 116 -18.81 5.56 11.40
N ARG A 117 -19.92 6.29 11.57
CA ARG A 117 -20.50 7.18 10.55
C ARG A 117 -19.47 8.05 9.82
N PRO A 118 -18.53 8.75 10.48
CA PRO A 118 -17.59 9.61 9.76
C PRO A 118 -16.58 8.85 8.88
N LEU A 119 -16.25 7.60 9.23
CA LEU A 119 -15.44 6.72 8.38
C LEU A 119 -16.25 6.23 7.18
N LEU A 120 -17.51 5.87 7.39
CA LEU A 120 -18.41 5.48 6.31
C LEU A 120 -18.61 6.65 5.33
N GLU A 121 -18.87 7.86 5.80
CA GLU A 121 -19.06 9.05 4.98
C GLU A 121 -17.82 9.42 4.15
N ARG A 122 -16.62 9.02 4.62
CA ARG A 122 -15.38 9.17 3.85
C ARG A 122 -15.37 8.28 2.60
N VAL A 123 -15.87 7.04 2.73
CA VAL A 123 -15.95 6.03 1.65
C VAL A 123 -17.18 6.24 0.78
N VAL A 124 -18.32 6.58 1.40
CA VAL A 124 -19.65 6.77 0.81
C VAL A 124 -20.09 8.21 1.04
N PRO A 125 -19.74 9.14 0.13
CA PRO A 125 -20.15 10.53 0.25
C PRO A 125 -21.68 10.66 0.18
N VAL A 126 -22.29 11.23 1.23
CA VAL A 126 -23.75 11.24 1.47
C VAL A 126 -24.51 12.28 0.63
N GLU A 127 -23.81 13.16 -0.07
CA GLU A 127 -24.39 14.21 -0.92
C GLU A 127 -25.02 13.69 -2.22
N GLN A 128 -24.83 12.41 -2.53
CA GLN A 128 -25.31 11.77 -3.76
C GLN A 128 -26.81 11.47 -3.70
N SER A 129 -27.52 11.57 -4.83
CA SER A 129 -28.99 11.46 -4.86
C SER A 129 -29.51 10.98 -6.22
N PHE A 130 -30.60 10.20 -6.20
CA PHE A 130 -31.36 9.86 -7.41
C PHE A 130 -32.34 10.96 -7.83
N GLN A 131 -32.56 11.97 -6.98
CA GLN A 131 -33.48 13.08 -7.21
C GLN A 131 -32.72 14.32 -7.67
N LYS A 132 -31.82 14.84 -6.83
CA LYS A 132 -31.14 16.12 -7.07
C LYS A 132 -29.80 15.89 -7.78
N GLY A 133 -29.63 16.50 -8.95
CA GLY A 133 -28.37 16.42 -9.70
C GLY A 133 -28.08 15.05 -10.30
N TYR A 134 -29.10 14.21 -10.45
CA TYR A 134 -28.97 12.87 -10.99
C TYR A 134 -28.57 12.90 -12.48
N ASP A 135 -27.40 12.35 -12.77
CA ASP A 135 -26.88 12.13 -14.13
C ASP A 135 -26.64 10.64 -14.41
N GLY A 136 -27.11 9.74 -13.54
CA GLY A 136 -26.86 8.30 -13.65
C GLY A 136 -25.47 7.85 -13.18
N SER A 137 -24.72 8.72 -12.50
CA SER A 137 -23.39 8.40 -11.94
C SER A 137 -23.30 8.57 -10.43
N PHE A 138 -22.45 7.75 -9.82
CA PHE A 138 -22.12 7.75 -8.39
C PHE A 138 -20.62 7.56 -8.22
N TYR A 139 -20.07 7.97 -7.07
CA TYR A 139 -18.67 7.81 -6.76
C TYR A 139 -18.44 7.42 -5.30
N PHE A 140 -17.36 6.70 -5.09
CA PHE A 140 -16.91 6.20 -3.80
C PHE A 140 -15.42 6.45 -3.64
N ARG A 141 -14.92 6.41 -2.41
CA ARG A 141 -13.50 6.60 -2.13
C ARG A 141 -12.91 5.36 -1.48
N PHE A 142 -11.82 4.86 -2.03
CA PHE A 142 -11.09 3.73 -1.47
C PHE A 142 -9.64 4.13 -1.24
N TRP A 143 -9.08 3.71 -0.12
CA TRP A 143 -7.67 3.84 0.15
C TRP A 143 -6.92 2.79 -0.66
N GLN A 144 -6.03 3.21 -1.55
CA GLN A 144 -5.12 2.34 -2.29
C GLN A 144 -3.70 2.83 -2.05
N TYR A 145 -2.89 1.96 -1.43
CA TYR A 145 -1.45 2.13 -1.35
C TYR A 145 -1.00 3.51 -0.85
N GLY A 146 -1.61 4.03 0.21
CA GLY A 146 -1.26 5.33 0.81
C GLY A 146 -2.15 6.48 0.38
N GLU A 147 -2.90 6.34 -0.70
CA GLU A 147 -3.68 7.41 -1.30
C GLU A 147 -5.17 7.07 -1.35
N TRP A 148 -6.03 8.09 -1.34
CA TRP A 148 -7.48 7.92 -1.50
C TRP A 148 -7.86 8.11 -2.96
N GLU A 149 -8.28 7.03 -3.61
CA GLU A 149 -8.74 7.03 -4.99
C GLU A 149 -10.26 7.18 -5.06
N ILE A 150 -10.74 8.02 -5.98
CA ILE A 150 -12.16 8.19 -6.27
C ILE A 150 -12.54 7.22 -7.40
N VAL A 151 -13.45 6.30 -7.12
CA VAL A 151 -13.99 5.36 -8.10
C VAL A 151 -15.39 5.79 -8.49
N LYS A 152 -15.54 6.25 -9.73
CA LYS A 152 -16.83 6.63 -10.33
C LYS A 152 -17.44 5.45 -11.09
N VAL A 153 -18.73 5.19 -10.89
CA VAL A 153 -19.52 4.14 -11.56
C VAL A 153 -20.85 4.71 -12.06
N ASP A 154 -21.43 4.08 -13.09
CA ASP A 154 -22.85 4.28 -13.39
C ASP A 154 -23.73 3.45 -12.44
N ASP A 155 -25.02 3.75 -12.41
CA ASP A 155 -25.99 3.05 -11.55
C ASP A 155 -26.64 1.81 -12.17
N LEU A 156 -26.13 1.27 -13.29
CA LEU A 156 -26.61 0.00 -13.81
C LEU A 156 -26.20 -1.12 -12.85
N LEU A 157 -27.17 -1.87 -12.31
CA LEU A 157 -26.92 -2.97 -11.38
C LEU A 157 -27.36 -4.32 -12.00
N PRO A 158 -26.65 -5.42 -11.72
CA PRO A 158 -27.04 -6.75 -12.13
C PRO A 158 -28.36 -7.18 -11.48
N THR A 159 -29.32 -7.61 -12.30
CA THR A 159 -30.64 -8.06 -11.84
C THR A 159 -31.07 -9.36 -12.49
N GLN A 160 -31.95 -10.08 -11.81
CA GLN A 160 -32.68 -11.21 -12.35
C GLN A 160 -34.17 -11.04 -12.02
N LYS A 161 -35.02 -11.01 -13.06
CA LYS A 161 -36.47 -10.76 -12.92
C LYS A 161 -36.77 -9.47 -12.12
N GLY A 162 -35.99 -8.41 -12.36
CA GLY A 162 -36.15 -7.10 -11.72
C GLY A 162 -35.69 -7.03 -10.24
N LYS A 163 -35.00 -8.05 -9.72
CA LYS A 163 -34.40 -8.05 -8.38
C LYS A 163 -32.88 -8.04 -8.47
N LEU A 164 -32.22 -7.30 -7.58
CA LEU A 164 -30.77 -7.36 -7.42
C LEU A 164 -30.32 -8.78 -7.08
N ILE A 165 -29.21 -9.23 -7.67
CA ILE A 165 -28.65 -10.58 -7.43
C ILE A 165 -27.46 -10.56 -6.48
N TYR A 166 -26.77 -9.43 -6.34
CA TYR A 166 -25.64 -9.25 -5.45
C TYR A 166 -26.07 -8.48 -4.19
N LEU A 167 -25.21 -7.66 -3.60
CA LEU A 167 -25.53 -6.91 -2.39
C LEU A 167 -26.80 -6.05 -2.57
N SER A 168 -27.71 -6.15 -1.60
CA SER A 168 -28.90 -5.30 -1.51
C SER A 168 -29.16 -4.84 -0.07
N SER A 169 -29.95 -3.78 0.10
CA SER A 169 -30.45 -3.36 1.41
C SER A 169 -31.73 -4.12 1.78
N SER A 170 -31.96 -4.29 3.08
CA SER A 170 -33.25 -4.73 3.60
C SER A 170 -34.38 -3.75 3.26
N GLN A 171 -34.03 -2.47 3.04
CA GLN A 171 -34.92 -1.45 2.50
C GLN A 171 -34.89 -1.47 0.96
N LYS A 172 -36.03 -1.80 0.33
CA LYS A 172 -36.14 -1.95 -1.14
C LYS A 172 -35.89 -0.67 -1.94
N GLU A 173 -36.00 0.48 -1.28
CA GLU A 173 -35.83 1.79 -1.90
C GLU A 173 -34.37 2.28 -1.83
N GLU A 174 -33.48 1.59 -1.12
CA GLU A 174 -32.11 2.03 -0.85
C GLU A 174 -31.06 1.30 -1.70
N PHE A 175 -30.07 2.03 -2.23
CA PHE A 175 -29.12 1.49 -3.22
C PHE A 175 -27.63 1.82 -3.00
N TRP A 176 -27.24 2.59 -1.96
CA TRP A 176 -25.84 2.96 -1.75
C TRP A 176 -24.91 1.76 -1.64
N SER A 177 -25.36 0.71 -0.94
CA SER A 177 -24.54 -0.46 -0.62
C SER A 177 -24.30 -1.34 -1.85
N ALA A 178 -25.31 -1.49 -2.72
CA ALA A 178 -25.19 -2.16 -4.01
C ALA A 178 -24.24 -1.41 -4.97
N LEU A 179 -24.31 -0.08 -4.99
CA LEU A 179 -23.43 0.76 -5.80
C LEU A 179 -21.98 0.78 -5.24
N LEU A 180 -21.82 0.70 -3.93
CA LEU A 180 -20.52 0.59 -3.27
C LEU A 180 -19.83 -0.74 -3.65
N GLU A 181 -20.56 -1.86 -3.60
CA GLU A 181 -20.07 -3.17 -4.06
C GLU A 181 -19.64 -3.11 -5.54
N LYS A 182 -20.44 -2.47 -6.40
CA LYS A 182 -20.07 -2.25 -7.80
C LYS A 182 -18.80 -1.44 -7.95
N ALA A 183 -18.64 -0.34 -7.21
CA ALA A 183 -17.44 0.48 -7.28
C ALA A 183 -16.20 -0.28 -6.80
N TYR A 184 -16.33 -1.07 -5.74
CA TYR A 184 -15.25 -1.93 -5.27
C TYR A 184 -14.93 -3.05 -6.28
N ALA A 185 -15.94 -3.63 -6.91
CA ALA A 185 -15.77 -4.58 -8.02
C ALA A 185 -14.99 -3.95 -9.16
N LYS A 186 -15.34 -2.72 -9.59
CA LYS A 186 -14.59 -1.97 -10.61
C LYS A 186 -13.11 -1.82 -10.23
N LEU A 187 -12.85 -1.41 -9.00
CA LEU A 187 -11.50 -1.23 -8.48
C LEU A 187 -10.67 -2.54 -8.52
N LYS A 188 -11.31 -3.68 -8.31
CA LYS A 188 -10.65 -4.99 -8.28
C LYS A 188 -10.64 -5.75 -9.61
N GLY A 189 -11.27 -5.22 -10.66
CA GLY A 189 -11.29 -5.84 -12.00
C GLY A 189 -12.59 -6.57 -12.38
N GLY A 190 -13.67 -6.34 -11.63
CA GLY A 190 -15.02 -6.84 -11.90
C GLY A 190 -15.59 -7.64 -10.73
N TYR A 191 -16.88 -8.00 -10.80
CA TYR A 191 -17.56 -8.75 -9.71
C TYR A 191 -16.91 -10.10 -9.42
N LEU A 192 -16.40 -10.79 -10.43
CA LEU A 192 -15.71 -12.07 -10.25
C LEU A 192 -14.44 -11.94 -9.38
N ALA A 193 -13.77 -10.78 -9.41
CA ALA A 193 -12.57 -10.53 -8.61
C ALA A 193 -12.87 -10.37 -7.11
N LEU A 194 -14.14 -10.20 -6.73
CA LEU A 194 -14.60 -10.17 -5.34
C LEU A 194 -14.98 -11.55 -4.79
N ASN A 195 -15.09 -12.57 -5.66
CA ASN A 195 -15.44 -13.91 -5.24
C ASN A 195 -14.33 -14.51 -4.39
N MET A 196 -14.60 -14.73 -3.10
CA MET A 196 -13.64 -15.13 -2.08
C MET A 196 -12.53 -14.09 -1.85
N GLY A 197 -12.35 -13.72 -0.59
CA GLY A 197 -11.32 -12.77 -0.18
C GLY A 197 -11.23 -12.70 1.33
N PHE A 198 -10.55 -11.68 1.83
CA PHE A 198 -10.27 -11.56 3.25
C PHE A 198 -10.73 -10.22 3.82
N PRO A 199 -11.48 -10.21 4.94
CA PRO A 199 -12.01 -8.97 5.52
C PRO A 199 -10.96 -7.90 5.79
N HIS A 200 -9.77 -8.29 6.24
CA HIS A 200 -8.65 -7.38 6.45
C HIS A 200 -8.25 -6.60 5.20
N GLU A 201 -8.38 -7.18 4.00
CA GLU A 201 -8.11 -6.44 2.77
C GLU A 201 -9.11 -5.31 2.56
N ALA A 202 -10.40 -5.60 2.73
CA ALA A 202 -11.47 -4.62 2.57
C ALA A 202 -11.40 -3.55 3.66
N MET A 203 -11.14 -3.93 4.92
CA MET A 203 -11.00 -2.98 6.03
C MET A 203 -9.87 -1.98 5.75
N VAL A 204 -8.70 -2.44 5.27
CA VAL A 204 -7.61 -1.54 4.89
C VAL A 204 -8.02 -0.63 3.74
N ASP A 205 -8.66 -1.17 2.70
CA ASP A 205 -9.07 -0.41 1.52
C ASP A 205 -10.17 0.63 1.81
N MET A 206 -10.89 0.48 2.92
CA MET A 206 -11.93 1.42 3.36
C MET A 206 -11.48 2.38 4.46
N THR A 207 -10.31 2.19 5.06
CA THR A 207 -9.89 2.99 6.23
C THR A 207 -8.47 3.54 6.13
N GLY A 208 -7.60 2.93 5.33
CA GLY A 208 -6.16 3.13 5.37
C GLY A 208 -5.48 2.63 6.66
N GLY A 209 -6.22 1.93 7.53
CA GLY A 209 -5.72 1.34 8.76
C GLY A 209 -4.81 0.13 8.53
N VAL A 210 -4.31 -0.45 9.61
CA VAL A 210 -3.47 -1.66 9.61
C VAL A 210 -4.24 -2.79 10.28
N THR A 211 -4.35 -3.94 9.63
CA THR A 211 -5.16 -5.04 10.17
C THR A 211 -4.32 -6.24 10.59
N GLU A 212 -4.47 -6.64 11.85
CA GLU A 212 -3.90 -7.88 12.39
C GLU A 212 -4.88 -9.05 12.18
N VAL A 213 -4.34 -10.25 11.90
CA VAL A 213 -5.12 -11.50 11.86
C VAL A 213 -4.69 -12.37 13.02
N LEU A 214 -5.59 -12.57 13.98
CA LEU A 214 -5.32 -13.22 15.26
C LEU A 214 -6.06 -14.55 15.34
N THR A 215 -5.39 -15.57 15.88
CA THR A 215 -6.06 -16.83 16.21
C THR A 215 -6.71 -16.69 17.59
N VAL A 216 -8.03 -16.87 17.67
CA VAL A 216 -8.81 -16.68 18.91
C VAL A 216 -8.29 -17.59 20.04
N ALA A 217 -7.87 -18.81 19.71
CA ALA A 217 -7.31 -19.74 20.68
C ALA A 217 -6.00 -19.25 21.34
N SER A 218 -5.20 -18.43 20.65
CA SER A 218 -3.93 -17.89 21.17
C SER A 218 -4.08 -16.57 21.92
N LEU A 219 -5.28 -15.98 21.96
CA LEU A 219 -5.54 -14.74 22.70
C LEU A 219 -5.55 -14.97 24.22
N PRO A 220 -5.32 -13.91 25.02
CA PRO A 220 -5.45 -13.99 26.48
C PRO A 220 -6.79 -14.60 26.92
N MET A 221 -6.80 -15.26 28.08
CA MET A 221 -8.03 -15.85 28.63
C MET A 221 -9.11 -14.79 28.88
N ASP A 222 -8.70 -13.61 29.35
CA ASP A 222 -9.55 -12.43 29.43
C ASP A 222 -9.66 -11.74 28.06
N LEU A 223 -10.52 -12.29 27.20
CA LEU A 223 -10.76 -11.75 25.86
C LEU A 223 -11.48 -10.40 25.90
N ALA A 224 -12.34 -10.18 26.89
CA ALA A 224 -13.06 -8.92 27.03
C ALA A 224 -12.12 -7.79 27.41
N GLY A 225 -11.20 -8.02 28.37
CA GLY A 225 -10.14 -7.09 28.72
C GLY A 225 -9.21 -6.76 27.55
N PHE A 226 -8.96 -7.72 26.66
CA PHE A 226 -8.20 -7.50 25.42
C PHE A 226 -8.97 -6.64 24.39
N LEU A 227 -10.27 -6.88 24.20
CA LEU A 227 -11.08 -6.22 23.17
C LEU A 227 -11.55 -4.82 23.56
N LYS A 228 -11.90 -4.59 24.83
CA LYS A 228 -12.37 -3.30 25.35
C LYS A 228 -11.48 -2.11 24.93
N PRO A 229 -10.15 -2.12 25.16
CA PRO A 229 -9.29 -1.01 24.77
C PRO A 229 -9.19 -0.84 23.24
N LEU A 230 -9.23 -1.93 22.48
CA LEU A 230 -9.20 -1.88 21.01
C LEU A 230 -10.45 -1.20 20.46
N LEU A 231 -11.63 -1.61 20.92
CA LEU A 231 -12.91 -1.01 20.52
C LEU A 231 -13.02 0.44 21.00
N ALA A 232 -12.50 0.76 22.19
CA ALA A 232 -12.44 2.14 22.70
C ALA A 232 -11.51 3.05 21.86
N LYS A 233 -10.44 2.50 21.29
CA LYS A 233 -9.58 3.17 20.28
C LYS A 233 -10.20 3.18 18.88
N GLY A 234 -11.45 2.72 18.70
CA GLY A 234 -12.16 2.72 17.43
C GLY A 234 -11.75 1.61 16.45
N ALA A 235 -11.11 0.54 16.92
CA ALA A 235 -10.72 -0.56 16.05
C ALA A 235 -11.94 -1.27 15.44
N LEU A 236 -11.86 -1.60 14.15
CA LEU A 236 -12.85 -2.45 13.49
C LEU A 236 -12.49 -3.91 13.74
N VAL A 237 -13.46 -4.74 14.10
CA VAL A 237 -13.21 -6.14 14.42
C VAL A 237 -14.14 -7.04 13.62
N ASN A 238 -13.55 -7.96 12.85
CA ASN A 238 -14.26 -9.04 12.18
C ASN A 238 -13.85 -10.39 12.77
N CYS A 239 -14.67 -11.41 12.60
CA CYS A 239 -14.36 -12.76 13.05
C CYS A 239 -14.88 -13.83 12.07
N ALA A 240 -14.32 -15.03 12.16
CA ALA A 240 -14.73 -16.15 11.32
C ALA A 240 -14.54 -17.50 12.05
N ASN A 241 -15.42 -18.44 11.75
CA ASN A 241 -15.26 -19.86 12.10
C ASN A 241 -14.71 -20.61 10.87
N CYS A 242 -13.60 -21.31 11.01
CA CYS A 242 -12.89 -21.96 9.90
C CYS A 242 -12.92 -23.49 9.94
N GLN A 243 -13.53 -24.11 10.96
CA GLN A 243 -13.43 -25.56 11.23
C GLN A 243 -14.35 -26.47 10.39
N GLY A 244 -15.16 -25.92 9.48
CA GLY A 244 -16.17 -26.71 8.76
C GLY A 244 -16.29 -26.41 7.26
N PRO A 245 -17.28 -27.04 6.60
CA PRO A 245 -17.57 -26.86 5.18
C PRO A 245 -18.08 -25.45 4.87
N LEU A 246 -17.78 -24.92 3.69
CA LEU A 246 -18.19 -23.57 3.28
C LEU A 246 -19.70 -23.34 3.48
N GLU A 247 -20.03 -22.27 4.21
CA GLU A 247 -21.40 -21.75 4.41
C GLU A 247 -22.40 -22.77 4.99
N GLN A 248 -21.91 -23.80 5.69
CA GLN A 248 -22.74 -24.68 6.51
C GLN A 248 -22.78 -24.19 7.95
N GLN A 249 -23.93 -24.34 8.61
CA GLN A 249 -24.11 -23.96 10.01
C GLN A 249 -23.59 -25.07 10.93
N ASN A 250 -22.99 -24.66 12.04
CA ASN A 250 -22.77 -25.55 13.18
C ASN A 250 -24.09 -25.79 13.96
N GLU A 251 -24.03 -26.57 15.03
CA GLU A 251 -25.20 -26.88 15.87
C GLU A 251 -25.85 -25.67 16.57
N PHE A 252 -25.17 -24.52 16.58
CA PHE A 252 -25.62 -23.27 17.20
C PHE A 252 -25.93 -22.17 16.17
N GLY A 253 -25.98 -22.49 14.88
CA GLY A 253 -26.33 -21.53 13.82
C GLY A 253 -25.15 -20.71 13.26
N ILE A 254 -23.92 -20.89 13.75
CA ILE A 254 -22.75 -20.17 13.21
C ILE A 254 -22.26 -20.84 11.93
N LEU A 255 -22.23 -20.07 10.84
CA LEU A 255 -21.70 -20.50 9.54
C LEU A 255 -20.17 -20.65 9.56
N PHE A 256 -19.70 -21.72 8.94
CA PHE A 256 -18.29 -21.97 8.67
C PHE A 256 -17.82 -21.22 7.41
N ARG A 257 -16.55 -20.80 7.42
CA ARG A 257 -15.84 -20.08 6.36
C ARG A 257 -16.59 -18.84 5.90
N HIS A 258 -17.21 -18.15 6.86
CA HIS A 258 -18.00 -16.95 6.67
C HIS A 258 -17.51 -15.85 7.60
N ALA A 259 -17.50 -14.61 7.11
CA ALA A 259 -17.03 -13.46 7.85
C ALA A 259 -18.18 -12.75 8.57
N TYR A 260 -17.97 -12.46 9.85
CA TYR A 260 -18.88 -11.73 10.72
C TYR A 260 -18.20 -10.46 11.23
N SER A 261 -19.02 -9.51 11.69
CA SER A 261 -18.56 -8.25 12.30
C SER A 261 -18.84 -8.28 13.80
N VAL A 262 -17.89 -7.85 14.62
CA VAL A 262 -18.13 -7.60 16.04
C VAL A 262 -18.60 -6.16 16.19
N THR A 263 -19.82 -5.96 16.66
CA THR A 263 -20.50 -4.66 16.70
C THR A 263 -20.73 -4.13 18.12
N GLY A 264 -20.30 -4.86 19.15
CA GLY A 264 -20.44 -4.43 20.54
C GLY A 264 -19.81 -5.38 21.55
N LEU A 265 -19.45 -4.86 22.72
CA LEU A 265 -18.95 -5.61 23.86
C LEU A 265 -19.39 -4.91 25.13
N GLU A 266 -20.21 -5.58 25.93
CA GLU A 266 -20.93 -4.95 27.04
C GLU A 266 -20.92 -5.82 28.31
N ASN A 267 -20.79 -5.17 29.46
CA ASN A 267 -21.02 -5.78 30.76
C ASN A 267 -22.51 -5.63 31.10
N VAL A 268 -23.26 -6.73 31.07
CA VAL A 268 -24.71 -6.73 31.26
C VAL A 268 -25.04 -7.13 32.69
N LYS A 269 -25.76 -6.26 33.40
CA LYS A 269 -26.26 -6.56 34.74
C LYS A 269 -27.55 -7.36 34.65
N THR A 270 -27.49 -8.61 35.08
CA THR A 270 -28.68 -9.45 35.30
C THR A 270 -29.16 -9.31 36.75
N GLN A 271 -30.32 -9.89 37.07
CA GLN A 271 -30.84 -9.97 38.44
C GLN A 271 -29.91 -10.69 39.43
N PHE A 272 -29.00 -11.54 38.95
CA PHE A 272 -28.15 -12.40 39.79
C PHE A 272 -26.67 -12.03 39.74
N GLU A 273 -26.18 -11.66 38.56
CA GLU A 273 -24.76 -11.43 38.29
C GLU A 273 -24.54 -10.46 37.13
N THR A 274 -23.30 -10.01 36.95
CA THR A 274 -22.88 -9.27 35.76
C THR A 274 -22.19 -10.23 34.80
N VAL A 275 -22.62 -10.26 33.54
CA VAL A 275 -22.05 -11.11 32.49
C VAL A 275 -21.46 -10.27 31.37
N GLU A 276 -20.44 -10.77 30.69
CA GLU A 276 -19.84 -10.10 29.54
C GLU A 276 -20.42 -10.69 28.25
N LEU A 277 -21.12 -9.84 27.49
CA LEU A 277 -21.71 -10.22 26.20
C LEU A 277 -20.99 -9.50 25.06
N ILE A 278 -20.80 -10.23 23.96
CA ILE A 278 -20.29 -9.72 22.70
C ILE A 278 -21.42 -9.76 21.66
N ARG A 279 -21.55 -8.68 20.89
CA ARG A 279 -22.52 -8.57 19.80
C ARG A 279 -21.84 -8.83 18.47
N VAL A 280 -22.42 -9.71 17.68
CA VAL A 280 -21.90 -10.17 16.40
C VAL A 280 -22.98 -9.99 15.34
N HIS A 281 -22.58 -9.55 14.15
CA HIS A 281 -23.46 -9.33 13.01
C HIS A 281 -23.05 -10.21 11.82
N ASN A 282 -24.03 -10.90 11.27
CA ASN A 282 -23.92 -11.69 10.05
C ASN A 282 -24.34 -10.84 8.83
N PRO A 283 -23.44 -10.58 7.87
CA PRO A 283 -23.75 -9.77 6.68
C PRO A 283 -24.78 -10.41 5.72
N TRP A 284 -25.28 -11.62 6.00
CA TRP A 284 -26.43 -12.17 5.28
C TRP A 284 -27.76 -11.53 5.70
N GLY A 285 -27.79 -10.80 6.81
CA GLY A 285 -29.03 -10.26 7.39
C GLY A 285 -29.98 -11.34 7.92
N LYS A 286 -29.46 -12.55 8.16
CA LYS A 286 -30.17 -13.75 8.64
C LYS A 286 -29.14 -14.78 9.13
N THR A 287 -29.62 -15.87 9.71
CA THR A 287 -28.82 -16.92 10.35
C THR A 287 -28.06 -16.40 11.57
N GLU A 288 -28.71 -16.55 12.72
CA GLU A 288 -28.23 -16.07 14.02
C GLU A 288 -27.83 -17.19 14.98
N TRP A 289 -27.19 -16.78 16.07
CA TRP A 289 -26.84 -17.65 17.20
C TRP A 289 -28.09 -18.26 17.86
N GLN A 290 -28.08 -19.57 18.04
CA GLN A 290 -29.18 -20.35 18.62
C GLN A 290 -28.90 -20.84 20.05
N GLY A 291 -27.73 -20.48 20.60
CA GLY A 291 -27.35 -20.85 21.97
C GLY A 291 -27.91 -19.91 23.04
N ARG A 292 -27.23 -19.89 24.18
CA ARG A 292 -27.54 -19.00 25.32
C ARG A 292 -27.50 -17.54 24.89
N TRP A 293 -28.42 -16.72 25.37
CA TRP A 293 -28.57 -15.31 24.97
C TRP A 293 -29.03 -15.08 23.52
N SER A 294 -29.44 -16.12 22.79
CA SER A 294 -30.07 -15.95 21.46
C SER A 294 -31.29 -15.04 21.50
N ASP A 295 -31.51 -14.31 20.41
CA ASP A 295 -32.50 -13.25 20.35
C ASP A 295 -33.93 -13.81 20.47
N MET A 296 -34.21 -14.89 19.74
CA MET A 296 -35.53 -15.51 19.68
C MET A 296 -35.84 -16.42 20.87
N ASN A 297 -34.87 -17.21 21.33
CA ASN A 297 -35.10 -18.33 22.24
C ASN A 297 -34.33 -18.25 23.57
N GLY A 298 -33.51 -17.22 23.80
CA GLY A 298 -32.69 -17.07 25.01
C GLY A 298 -33.51 -16.73 26.26
N PRO A 299 -33.74 -17.66 27.22
CA PRO A 299 -34.48 -17.36 28.45
C PRO A 299 -33.73 -16.39 29.37
N GLU A 300 -32.41 -16.24 29.21
CA GLU A 300 -31.54 -15.40 30.04
C GLU A 300 -31.96 -13.93 30.01
N TRP A 301 -32.49 -13.47 28.89
CA TRP A 301 -33.00 -12.10 28.73
C TRP A 301 -34.13 -11.76 29.69
N ARG A 302 -34.88 -12.75 30.21
CA ARG A 302 -35.92 -12.51 31.23
C ARG A 302 -35.34 -12.04 32.56
N ASN A 303 -34.06 -12.30 32.80
CA ASN A 303 -33.34 -11.90 34.00
C ASN A 303 -32.64 -10.53 33.83
N VAL A 304 -32.82 -9.85 32.70
CA VAL A 304 -32.27 -8.51 32.44
C VAL A 304 -33.39 -7.50 32.47
N HIS A 305 -33.22 -6.42 33.25
CA HIS A 305 -34.21 -5.35 33.35
C HIS A 305 -34.47 -4.69 31.98
N GLU A 306 -35.70 -4.23 31.74
CA GLU A 306 -36.09 -3.62 30.46
C GLU A 306 -35.23 -2.42 30.08
N GLU A 307 -34.85 -1.58 31.05
CA GLU A 307 -33.95 -0.43 30.84
C GLU A 307 -32.57 -0.87 30.30
N GLU A 308 -32.03 -1.98 30.82
CA GLU A 308 -30.76 -2.52 30.37
C GLU A 308 -30.88 -3.17 28.98
N GLN A 309 -32.00 -3.83 28.68
CA GLN A 309 -32.26 -4.34 27.32
C GLN A 309 -32.40 -3.21 26.29
N GLN A 310 -33.03 -2.09 26.68
CA GLN A 310 -33.10 -0.89 25.84
C GLN A 310 -31.73 -0.25 25.64
N ARG A 311 -30.89 -0.18 26.69
CA ARG A 311 -29.50 0.30 26.60
C ARG A 311 -28.67 -0.50 25.60
N LEU A 312 -28.86 -1.83 25.60
CA LEU A 312 -28.18 -2.74 24.66
C LEU A 312 -28.74 -2.65 23.23
N GLY A 313 -29.88 -1.97 23.04
CA GLY A 313 -30.56 -1.93 21.74
C GLY A 313 -30.99 -3.31 21.27
N ARG A 314 -31.38 -4.20 22.19
CA ARG A 314 -31.79 -5.57 21.85
C ARG A 314 -33.04 -5.54 20.97
N VAL A 315 -33.01 -6.25 19.85
CA VAL A 315 -34.15 -6.41 18.93
C VAL A 315 -34.45 -7.90 18.83
N GLN A 316 -35.70 -8.30 19.08
CA GLN A 316 -36.10 -9.70 18.91
C GLN A 316 -36.58 -9.93 17.47
N ARG A 317 -35.64 -10.13 16.55
CA ARG A 317 -35.93 -10.29 15.11
C ARG A 317 -34.79 -11.04 14.44
N GLU A 318 -35.12 -11.82 13.41
CA GLU A 318 -34.12 -12.40 12.50
C GLU A 318 -33.60 -11.31 11.55
N ASP A 319 -32.51 -10.67 11.92
CA ASP A 319 -31.84 -9.63 11.15
C ASP A 319 -30.32 -9.80 11.05
N GLY A 320 -29.80 -10.91 11.57
CA GLY A 320 -28.40 -11.32 11.47
C GLY A 320 -27.52 -10.79 12.60
N GLU A 321 -28.01 -9.87 13.45
CA GLU A 321 -27.31 -9.43 14.65
C GLU A 321 -27.74 -10.25 15.86
N PHE A 322 -26.80 -10.62 16.73
CA PHE A 322 -27.12 -11.36 17.95
C PHE A 322 -26.09 -11.09 19.04
N TRP A 323 -26.49 -11.30 20.29
CA TRP A 323 -25.60 -11.32 21.43
C TRP A 323 -25.24 -12.75 21.84
N MET A 324 -24.02 -12.93 22.32
CA MET A 324 -23.56 -14.18 22.90
C MET A 324 -22.55 -13.93 24.03
N LEU A 325 -22.29 -14.95 24.85
CA LEU A 325 -21.24 -14.87 25.87
C LEU A 325 -19.85 -14.81 25.21
N VAL A 326 -18.95 -14.02 25.78
CA VAL A 326 -17.53 -13.97 25.34
C VAL A 326 -16.87 -15.36 25.40
N SER A 327 -17.26 -16.19 26.38
CA SER A 327 -16.81 -17.58 26.47
C SER A 327 -17.28 -18.47 25.31
N ASP A 328 -18.50 -18.22 24.82
CA ASP A 328 -19.10 -18.98 23.72
C ASP A 328 -18.51 -18.50 22.40
N PHE A 329 -18.20 -17.20 22.27
CA PHE A 329 -17.47 -16.64 21.13
C PHE A 329 -16.10 -17.34 20.96
N ARG A 330 -15.32 -17.48 22.05
CA ARG A 330 -14.02 -18.17 22.01
C ARG A 330 -14.12 -19.62 21.54
N GLN A 331 -15.24 -20.28 21.77
CA GLN A 331 -15.46 -21.68 21.38
C GLN A 331 -15.97 -21.82 19.94
N ASN A 332 -16.60 -20.79 19.39
CA ASN A 332 -17.28 -20.84 18.10
C ASN A 332 -16.58 -20.06 16.99
N PHE A 333 -15.56 -19.26 17.30
CA PHE A 333 -14.78 -18.50 16.32
C PHE A 333 -13.29 -18.83 16.45
N ASP A 334 -12.62 -19.03 15.30
CA ASP A 334 -11.20 -19.40 15.24
C ASP A 334 -10.31 -18.20 14.95
N LEU A 335 -10.80 -17.27 14.16
CA LEU A 335 -10.06 -16.11 13.67
C LEU A 335 -10.75 -14.82 14.07
N MET A 336 -9.92 -13.83 14.38
CA MET A 336 -10.34 -12.45 14.64
C MET A 336 -9.41 -11.51 13.89
N GLU A 337 -9.99 -10.58 13.14
CA GLU A 337 -9.28 -9.61 12.31
C GLU A 337 -9.51 -8.22 12.89
N VAL A 338 -8.45 -7.56 13.35
CA VAL A 338 -8.54 -6.28 14.08
C VAL A 338 -7.87 -5.19 13.26
N CYS A 339 -8.66 -4.25 12.75
CA CYS A 339 -8.18 -3.09 12.01
C CYS A 339 -7.90 -1.92 12.95
N HIS A 340 -6.62 -1.57 13.09
CA HIS A 340 -6.13 -0.44 13.85
C HIS A 340 -6.18 0.83 13.00
N LEU A 341 -6.87 1.84 13.53
CA LEU A 341 -7.00 3.14 12.89
C LEU A 341 -5.93 4.10 13.41
N SER A 342 -5.42 4.95 12.52
CA SER A 342 -4.41 5.97 12.85
C SER A 342 -5.05 7.33 13.13
N GLU A 343 -4.28 8.27 13.69
CA GLU A 343 -4.71 9.67 13.88
C GLU A 343 -5.26 10.29 12.58
N GLN A 344 -4.64 10.00 11.43
CA GLN A 344 -5.09 10.52 10.12
C GLN A 344 -6.48 10.00 9.71
N THR A 345 -6.86 8.82 10.20
CA THR A 345 -8.18 8.23 9.98
C THR A 345 -9.17 8.69 11.05
N LEU A 346 -8.70 8.86 12.29
CA LEU A 346 -9.50 9.21 13.47
C LEU A 346 -9.66 10.72 13.72
N ASN A 347 -8.99 11.61 12.98
CA ASN A 347 -9.27 13.07 12.99
C ASN A 347 -10.73 13.43 12.62
N ILE A 348 -11.56 12.43 12.30
CA ILE A 348 -12.98 12.52 11.99
C ILE A 348 -13.87 11.95 13.13
N LEU A 349 -13.26 11.34 14.16
CA LEU A 349 -13.95 10.68 15.28
C LEU A 349 -13.53 11.34 16.60
N ASP A 350 -14.44 12.06 17.25
CA ASP A 350 -14.24 12.62 18.58
C ASP A 350 -14.20 11.49 19.62
N GLY A 351 -12.99 11.07 20.01
CA GLY A 351 -12.75 9.98 20.97
C GLY A 351 -11.83 10.37 22.12
N PRO A 352 -12.03 9.84 23.35
CA PRO A 352 -11.23 10.19 24.52
C PRO A 352 -9.83 9.54 24.56
N GLN A 353 -9.57 8.49 23.76
CA GLN A 353 -8.27 7.82 23.70
C GLN A 353 -7.46 8.23 22.47
N ARG A 354 -6.14 8.38 22.64
CA ARG A 354 -5.23 8.80 21.56
C ARG A 354 -5.13 7.71 20.49
N PRO A 355 -5.33 8.05 19.20
CA PRO A 355 -5.10 7.12 18.09
C PRO A 355 -3.64 6.70 17.97
N TRP A 356 -3.37 5.66 17.18
CA TRP A 356 -2.02 5.31 16.77
C TRP A 356 -1.40 6.41 15.90
N GLN A 357 -0.14 6.78 16.16
CA GLN A 357 0.65 7.57 15.22
C GLN A 357 1.16 6.64 14.13
N CYS A 358 0.87 6.97 12.87
CA CYS A 358 1.25 6.14 11.73
C CYS A 358 2.29 6.86 10.88
N THR A 359 3.43 6.20 10.66
CA THR A 359 4.41 6.59 9.65
C THR A 359 4.36 5.61 8.49
N MET A 360 4.44 6.14 7.27
CA MET A 360 4.29 5.38 6.04
C MET A 360 5.48 5.63 5.13
N HIS A 361 6.07 4.55 4.64
CA HIS A 361 7.22 4.58 3.74
C HIS A 361 6.93 3.76 2.49
N HIS A 362 7.15 4.35 1.32
CA HIS A 362 7.13 3.62 0.06
C HIS A 362 8.51 3.04 -0.23
N GLY A 363 8.55 1.81 -0.73
CA GLY A 363 9.80 1.17 -1.11
C GLY A 363 9.63 0.19 -2.27
N SER A 364 10.76 -0.28 -2.79
CA SER A 364 10.80 -1.27 -3.85
C SER A 364 11.98 -2.23 -3.71
N TRP A 365 11.71 -3.50 -4.02
CA TRP A 365 12.73 -4.51 -4.26
C TRP A 365 13.09 -4.47 -5.74
N VAL A 366 14.33 -4.07 -6.03
CA VAL A 366 14.87 -3.95 -7.39
C VAL A 366 15.92 -5.04 -7.58
N PRO A 367 15.81 -5.88 -8.63
CA PRO A 367 16.80 -6.91 -8.92
C PRO A 367 18.22 -6.35 -8.95
N ASN A 368 19.17 -7.09 -8.36
CA ASN A 368 20.60 -6.76 -8.26
C ASN A 368 20.95 -5.50 -7.45
N LEU A 369 19.98 -4.80 -6.85
CA LEU A 369 20.21 -3.58 -6.09
C LEU A 369 19.66 -3.66 -4.66
N SER A 370 18.36 -3.85 -4.52
CA SER A 370 17.64 -3.85 -3.23
C SER A 370 16.81 -5.10 -2.98
N ALA A 371 16.71 -6.00 -3.96
CA ALA A 371 16.04 -7.30 -3.80
C ALA A 371 17.01 -8.33 -3.16
N GLY A 372 17.39 -8.10 -1.90
CA GLY A 372 18.41 -8.88 -1.19
C GLY A 372 17.97 -10.31 -0.84
N GLY A 373 16.67 -10.60 -0.89
CA GLY A 373 16.11 -11.89 -0.52
C GLY A 373 16.03 -12.07 1.00
N PRO A 374 15.97 -13.30 1.52
CA PRO A 374 15.70 -13.56 2.93
C PRO A 374 16.94 -13.45 3.82
N ALA A 375 16.74 -13.40 5.15
CA ALA A 375 17.80 -13.26 6.16
C ALA A 375 18.91 -14.34 6.10
N SER A 376 18.61 -15.51 5.54
CA SER A 376 19.58 -16.58 5.30
C SER A 376 20.49 -16.35 4.09
N GLY A 377 20.17 -15.38 3.23
CA GLY A 377 20.91 -15.05 2.02
C GLY A 377 22.09 -14.12 2.24
N SER A 378 23.13 -14.24 1.41
CA SER A 378 24.33 -13.38 1.46
C SER A 378 24.07 -11.92 1.09
N CYS A 379 22.96 -11.66 0.38
CA CYS A 379 22.57 -10.35 -0.11
C CYS A 379 21.51 -9.66 0.77
N PHE A 380 21.12 -10.25 1.90
CA PHE A 380 20.03 -9.75 2.74
C PHE A 380 20.19 -8.28 3.16
N TRP A 381 21.42 -7.87 3.46
CA TRP A 381 21.77 -6.50 3.83
C TRP A 381 21.41 -5.44 2.78
N GLN A 382 21.24 -5.85 1.51
CA GLN A 382 20.89 -4.96 0.40
C GLN A 382 19.42 -4.53 0.43
N ASN A 383 18.55 -5.28 1.11
CA ASN A 383 17.17 -4.90 1.30
C ASN A 383 17.06 -3.49 1.92
N PRO A 384 16.00 -2.73 1.59
CA PRO A 384 15.73 -1.46 2.26
C PRO A 384 15.69 -1.66 3.78
N GLN A 385 16.22 -0.69 4.53
CA GLN A 385 16.23 -0.72 5.99
C GLN A 385 15.56 0.53 6.53
N PHE A 386 14.83 0.40 7.64
CA PHE A 386 14.11 1.49 8.29
C PHE A 386 14.46 1.53 9.76
N HIS A 387 14.94 2.67 10.23
CA HIS A 387 15.28 2.90 11.62
C HIS A 387 14.00 3.20 12.42
N LEU A 388 13.74 2.40 13.45
CA LEU A 388 12.65 2.54 14.40
C LEU A 388 13.21 3.04 15.73
N THR A 389 12.73 4.18 16.20
CA THR A 389 13.12 4.79 17.47
C THR A 389 11.95 4.74 18.44
N LEU A 390 12.15 4.07 19.57
CA LEU A 390 11.21 3.96 20.68
C LEU A 390 11.76 4.75 21.87
N LEU A 391 11.09 5.83 22.26
CA LEU A 391 11.51 6.79 23.29
C LEU A 391 10.59 6.78 24.52
N GLU A 392 9.28 6.87 24.30
CA GLU A 392 8.26 6.97 25.36
C GLU A 392 7.55 5.62 25.50
N GLU A 393 7.49 5.14 26.74
CA GLU A 393 6.74 3.94 27.15
C GLU A 393 5.22 4.19 27.00
N ASP A 394 4.45 3.12 26.85
CA ASP A 394 3.01 3.23 26.66
C ASP A 394 2.33 3.88 27.88
N ASP A 395 1.30 4.71 27.64
CA ASP A 395 0.52 5.40 28.68
C ASP A 395 -0.47 4.43 29.40
N ASP A 396 -0.07 3.19 29.69
CA ASP A 396 -0.88 2.19 30.41
C ASP A 396 -0.40 2.00 31.87
N PRO A 397 -1.11 2.60 32.86
CA PRO A 397 -0.72 2.50 34.27
C PRO A 397 -0.92 1.10 34.86
N SER A 398 -1.56 0.18 34.13
CA SER A 398 -1.74 -1.22 34.54
C SER A 398 -0.66 -2.16 33.99
N ASP A 399 0.19 -1.68 33.09
CA ASP A 399 1.27 -2.46 32.49
C ASP A 399 2.48 -2.53 33.43
N PRO A 400 2.86 -3.72 33.93
CA PRO A 400 4.04 -3.86 34.78
C PRO A 400 5.36 -3.76 34.00
N GLU A 401 5.32 -3.87 32.66
CA GLU A 401 6.49 -3.85 31.79
C GLU A 401 6.58 -2.49 31.09
N LEU A 402 7.57 -1.69 31.49
CA LEU A 402 7.93 -0.40 30.89
C LEU A 402 8.40 -0.58 29.43
N THR A 403 7.45 -0.78 28.52
CA THR A 403 7.69 -1.12 27.11
C THR A 403 6.90 -0.21 26.17
N CYS A 404 7.33 -0.17 24.91
CA CYS A 404 6.68 0.57 23.84
C CYS A 404 5.99 -0.43 22.91
N SER A 405 4.67 -0.32 22.76
CA SER A 405 3.87 -1.12 21.83
C SER A 405 3.90 -0.51 20.43
N PHE A 406 3.99 -1.38 19.43
CA PHE A 406 3.96 -0.97 18.03
C PHE A 406 3.40 -2.06 17.10
N LEU A 407 2.97 -1.61 15.92
CA LEU A 407 2.65 -2.47 14.78
C LEU A 407 3.52 -2.09 13.59
N VAL A 408 4.12 -3.09 12.93
CA VAL A 408 4.82 -2.91 11.65
C VAL A 408 4.08 -3.72 10.60
N ALA A 409 3.57 -3.05 9.57
CA ALA A 409 2.84 -3.67 8.48
C ALA A 409 3.57 -3.46 7.15
N LEU A 410 3.83 -4.56 6.44
CA LEU A 410 4.44 -4.56 5.11
C LEU A 410 3.41 -5.02 4.08
N MET A 411 3.01 -4.13 3.19
CA MET A 411 2.06 -4.39 2.11
C MET A 411 2.76 -4.40 0.75
N GLN A 412 2.58 -5.45 -0.05
CA GLN A 412 2.97 -5.46 -1.46
C GLN A 412 1.89 -4.81 -2.35
N LYS A 413 2.31 -4.13 -3.42
CA LYS A 413 1.39 -3.44 -4.35
C LYS A 413 0.95 -4.34 -5.50
N HIS A 414 -0.24 -4.05 -6.04
CA HIS A 414 -0.79 -4.59 -7.29
C HIS A 414 -1.13 -6.09 -7.34
N GLU A 415 -1.43 -6.72 -6.19
CA GLU A 415 -1.77 -8.15 -6.14
C GLU A 415 -2.95 -8.53 -7.06
N ARG A 416 -4.13 -7.91 -6.91
CA ARG A 416 -5.32 -8.31 -7.70
C ARG A 416 -5.28 -7.84 -9.16
N LEU A 417 -4.90 -6.58 -9.41
CA LEU A 417 -4.91 -6.01 -10.78
C LEU A 417 -3.79 -6.54 -11.68
N ARG A 418 -2.61 -6.84 -11.11
CA ARG A 418 -1.43 -7.31 -11.88
C ARG A 418 -1.01 -8.73 -11.55
N GLY A 419 -1.67 -9.41 -10.61
CA GLY A 419 -1.33 -10.79 -10.21
C GLY A 419 -0.01 -10.89 -9.45
N VAL A 420 0.39 -9.84 -8.72
CA VAL A 420 1.65 -9.85 -7.95
C VAL A 420 1.45 -10.66 -6.67
N HIS A 421 2.09 -11.83 -6.58
CA HIS A 421 1.98 -12.74 -5.43
C HIS A 421 3.36 -13.07 -4.87
N LEU A 422 4.08 -12.05 -4.37
CA LEU A 422 5.36 -12.27 -3.69
C LEU A 422 5.11 -12.87 -2.31
N ALA A 423 6.00 -13.75 -1.87
CA ALA A 423 6.05 -14.14 -0.47
C ALA A 423 6.96 -13.14 0.26
N ILE A 424 6.37 -12.35 1.16
CA ILE A 424 7.01 -11.22 1.84
C ILE A 424 7.19 -11.50 3.33
N GLY A 425 8.17 -10.84 3.95
CA GLY A 425 8.49 -10.99 5.37
C GLY A 425 9.11 -9.72 5.96
N LEU A 426 9.11 -9.65 7.29
CA LEU A 426 9.71 -8.57 8.06
C LEU A 426 10.63 -9.15 9.13
N ASP A 427 11.78 -8.52 9.31
CA ASP A 427 12.74 -8.80 10.38
C ASP A 427 13.09 -7.50 11.12
N ILE A 428 13.04 -7.51 12.45
CA ILE A 428 13.35 -6.38 13.33
C ILE A 428 14.58 -6.74 14.17
N TYR A 429 15.60 -5.90 14.10
CA TYR A 429 16.88 -6.06 14.80
C TYR A 429 17.10 -4.96 15.82
N GLU A 430 17.84 -5.26 16.88
CA GLU A 430 18.40 -4.23 17.76
C GLU A 430 19.48 -3.43 17.01
N ALA A 431 19.47 -2.11 17.17
CA ALA A 431 20.47 -1.22 16.58
C ALA A 431 21.24 -0.49 17.68
N ASN A 432 22.54 -0.31 17.46
CA ASN A 432 23.37 0.50 18.35
C ASN A 432 23.12 2.00 18.07
N SER A 433 23.14 2.83 19.11
CA SER A 433 22.83 4.27 19.07
C SER A 433 23.67 5.10 18.08
N GLU A 434 24.79 4.57 17.59
CA GLU A 434 25.67 5.24 16.60
C GLU A 434 25.40 4.84 15.14
N HIS A 435 24.66 3.76 14.87
CA HIS A 435 24.52 3.19 13.52
C HIS A 435 23.06 2.90 13.16
N ALA A 436 22.42 3.82 12.44
CA ALA A 436 21.04 3.68 11.98
C ALA A 436 20.84 2.65 10.85
N TYR A 437 21.92 2.03 10.35
CA TYR A 437 21.91 1.06 9.25
C TYR A 437 22.82 -0.13 9.58
N LEU A 438 22.33 -1.35 9.37
CA LEU A 438 23.05 -2.58 9.65
C LEU A 438 23.83 -3.04 8.42
N SER A 439 25.16 -3.10 8.56
CA SER A 439 26.06 -3.57 7.52
C SER A 439 26.01 -5.11 7.38
N PRO A 440 26.60 -5.69 6.31
CA PRO A 440 26.72 -7.14 6.18
C PRO A 440 27.46 -7.81 7.34
N MET A 441 28.35 -7.09 8.02
CA MET A 441 29.08 -7.62 9.17
C MET A 441 28.21 -7.62 10.42
N ASP A 442 27.43 -6.55 10.62
CA ASP A 442 26.50 -6.46 11.76
C ASP A 442 25.47 -7.58 11.70
N LEU A 443 24.85 -7.79 10.54
CA LEU A 443 23.83 -8.83 10.31
C LEU A 443 24.35 -10.26 10.46
N ARG A 444 25.67 -10.49 10.47
CA ARG A 444 26.27 -11.79 10.80
C ARG A 444 26.41 -12.00 12.32
N LEU A 445 26.46 -10.92 13.08
CA LEU A 445 26.67 -10.93 14.53
C LEU A 445 25.34 -10.88 15.29
N VAL A 446 24.36 -10.14 14.76
CA VAL A 446 23.03 -9.99 15.38
C VAL A 446 22.00 -10.91 14.76
N ARG A 447 21.05 -11.37 15.58
CA ARG A 447 19.86 -12.09 15.15
C ARG A 447 18.65 -11.18 15.24
N PRO A 448 17.60 -11.41 14.42
CA PRO A 448 16.38 -10.63 14.54
C PRO A 448 15.75 -10.88 15.91
N LEU A 449 15.29 -9.81 16.56
CA LEU A 449 14.52 -9.86 17.81
C LEU A 449 13.10 -10.34 17.55
N ILE A 450 12.49 -9.82 16.48
CA ILE A 450 11.13 -10.15 16.07
C ILE A 450 11.13 -10.33 14.56
N SER A 451 10.54 -11.43 14.09
CA SER A 451 10.35 -11.72 12.67
C SER A 451 8.91 -12.17 12.42
N THR A 452 8.43 -12.03 11.19
CA THR A 452 7.20 -12.71 10.78
C THR A 452 7.38 -14.22 10.90
N ASN A 453 6.26 -14.95 11.13
CA ASN A 453 6.27 -16.41 11.12
C ASN A 453 6.43 -16.93 9.68
N GLY A 454 7.67 -16.90 9.17
CA GLY A 454 7.99 -17.20 7.78
C GLY A 454 7.61 -16.10 6.80
N TYR A 455 7.81 -16.41 5.51
CA TYR A 455 7.39 -15.56 4.40
C TYR A 455 6.00 -15.98 3.95
N ALA A 456 5.07 -15.04 3.87
CA ALA A 456 3.68 -15.32 3.52
C ALA A 456 3.33 -14.75 2.15
N GLN A 457 2.63 -15.54 1.34
CA GLN A 457 1.98 -15.08 0.10
C GLN A 457 0.66 -14.39 0.45
N ARG A 458 0.78 -13.19 1.04
CA ARG A 458 -0.34 -12.34 1.43
C ARG A 458 -0.10 -10.92 0.93
N ARG A 459 -1.18 -10.18 0.67
CA ARG A 459 -1.12 -8.75 0.37
C ARG A 459 -0.31 -7.95 1.38
N GLU A 460 -0.50 -8.28 2.65
CA GLU A 460 0.12 -7.61 3.79
C GLU A 460 0.49 -8.60 4.90
N VAL A 461 1.63 -8.35 5.54
CA VAL A 461 2.06 -9.03 6.76
C VAL A 461 2.24 -8.01 7.87
N VAL A 462 1.82 -8.35 9.09
CA VAL A 462 1.84 -7.44 10.25
C VAL A 462 2.56 -8.10 11.41
N ILE A 463 3.48 -7.37 12.04
CA ILE A 463 4.12 -7.71 13.30
C ILE A 463 3.52 -6.81 14.38
N ARG A 464 3.05 -7.42 15.46
CA ARG A 464 2.81 -6.76 16.74
C ARG A 464 3.99 -7.01 17.66
N GLY A 465 4.57 -5.93 18.19
CA GLY A 465 5.73 -6.00 19.06
C GLY A 465 5.56 -5.14 20.31
N ARG A 466 6.26 -5.55 21.37
CA ARG A 466 6.52 -4.77 22.58
C ARG A 466 8.02 -4.85 22.83
N LEU A 467 8.70 -3.71 22.82
CA LEU A 467 10.14 -3.61 23.03
C LEU A 467 10.43 -2.51 24.04
N ALA A 468 11.57 -2.61 24.72
CA ALA A 468 12.03 -1.54 25.60
C ALA A 468 12.33 -0.26 24.78
N PRO A 469 12.38 0.92 25.42
CA PRO A 469 12.87 2.13 24.76
C PRO A 469 14.29 1.90 24.20
N GLY A 470 14.50 2.25 22.93
CA GLY A 470 15.72 1.92 22.21
C GLY A 470 15.67 2.21 20.71
N ASN A 471 16.71 1.78 20.01
CA ASN A 471 16.85 1.92 18.57
C ASN A 471 16.82 0.54 17.91
N TYR A 472 16.05 0.44 16.83
CA TYR A 472 15.80 -0.80 16.12
C TYR A 472 15.88 -0.57 14.61
N VAL A 473 16.10 -1.64 13.85
CA VAL A 473 16.09 -1.60 12.39
C VAL A 473 15.12 -2.65 11.85
N ILE A 474 14.20 -2.19 11.01
CA ILE A 474 13.21 -3.00 10.30
C ILE A 474 13.75 -3.27 8.89
N ILE A 475 13.76 -4.53 8.47
CA ILE A 475 14.19 -4.96 7.14
C ILE A 475 13.05 -5.73 6.45
N PRO A 476 12.31 -5.11 5.52
CA PRO A 476 11.35 -5.81 4.66
C PRO A 476 12.04 -6.54 3.52
N SER A 477 11.60 -7.77 3.26
CA SER A 477 12.26 -8.65 2.29
C SER A 477 11.30 -9.61 1.60
N THR A 478 11.77 -10.24 0.52
CA THR A 478 11.09 -11.31 -0.22
C THR A 478 11.74 -12.66 0.04
N THR A 479 11.00 -13.75 -0.16
CA THR A 479 11.49 -15.12 0.10
C THR A 479 12.66 -15.53 -0.80
N MET A 480 12.78 -14.95 -2.00
CA MET A 480 13.91 -15.15 -2.89
C MET A 480 14.59 -13.81 -3.20
N ALA A 481 15.92 -13.86 -3.36
CA ALA A 481 16.69 -12.73 -3.87
C ALA A 481 16.33 -12.40 -5.32
N ASN A 482 16.56 -11.16 -5.72
CA ASN A 482 16.29 -10.63 -7.05
C ASN A 482 14.81 -10.67 -7.49
N GLN A 483 13.85 -10.86 -6.58
CA GLN A 483 12.44 -10.66 -6.87
C GLN A 483 12.11 -9.16 -6.92
N GLN A 484 11.53 -8.73 -8.03
CA GLN A 484 11.07 -7.36 -8.19
C GLN A 484 9.71 -7.16 -7.54
N GLY A 485 9.53 -6.06 -6.81
CA GLY A 485 8.24 -5.68 -6.25
C GLY A 485 8.23 -4.28 -5.67
N GLU A 486 7.04 -3.72 -5.52
CA GLU A 486 6.81 -2.46 -4.82
C GLU A 486 6.05 -2.73 -3.53
N PHE A 487 6.36 -1.98 -2.49
CA PHE A 487 5.75 -2.16 -1.17
C PHE A 487 5.49 -0.83 -0.45
N ILE A 488 4.72 -0.94 0.62
CA ILE A 488 4.53 0.09 1.62
C ILE A 488 4.83 -0.53 2.98
N LEU A 489 5.67 0.17 3.76
CA LEU A 489 5.89 -0.12 5.16
C LEU A 489 5.13 0.91 5.99
N ARG A 490 4.27 0.45 6.89
CA ARG A 490 3.51 1.29 7.82
C ARG A 490 3.91 0.91 9.24
N VAL A 491 4.26 1.90 10.04
CA VAL A 491 4.64 1.70 11.44
C VAL A 491 3.69 2.52 12.31
N LEU A 492 2.89 1.81 13.12
CA LEU A 492 2.00 2.40 14.09
C LEU A 492 2.66 2.33 15.46
N THR A 493 2.77 3.46 16.15
CA THR A 493 3.34 3.55 17.49
C THR A 493 2.47 4.43 18.38
N GLU A 494 2.64 4.31 19.70
CA GLU A 494 2.19 5.34 20.64
C GLU A 494 3.06 6.61 20.51
N LYS A 495 2.68 7.67 21.22
CA LYS A 495 3.25 9.02 21.07
C LYS A 495 4.76 9.04 21.35
N GLY A 496 5.49 9.87 20.60
CA GLY A 496 6.92 10.11 20.84
C GLY A 496 7.87 9.15 20.11
N ASN A 497 7.32 8.09 19.51
CA ASN A 497 8.04 7.07 18.75
C ASN A 497 7.95 7.36 17.24
N ASN A 498 8.96 6.96 16.47
CA ASN A 498 9.03 7.27 15.03
C ASN A 498 9.79 6.21 14.24
N ALA A 499 9.48 6.07 12.95
CA ALA A 499 10.25 5.30 12.00
C ALA A 499 10.68 6.15 10.80
N SER A 500 11.94 6.05 10.40
CA SER A 500 12.53 6.76 9.27
C SER A 500 13.39 5.84 8.41
N PRO A 501 13.55 6.11 7.11
CA PRO A 501 14.48 5.33 6.27
C PRO A 501 15.89 5.36 6.85
N ALA A 502 16.52 4.18 6.96
CA ALA A 502 17.90 4.08 7.42
C ALA A 502 18.84 4.59 6.34
N GLN A 503 19.64 5.61 6.65
CA GLN A 503 20.66 6.10 5.72
C GLN A 503 21.82 5.10 5.68
N LYS A 504 22.08 4.52 4.51
CA LYS A 504 23.32 3.79 4.28
C LYS A 504 24.49 4.73 4.61
N PRO A 505 25.37 4.39 5.57
CA PRO A 505 26.50 5.24 5.90
C PRO A 505 27.30 5.41 4.61
N SER A 506 27.36 6.65 4.13
CA SER A 506 28.28 6.97 3.04
C SER A 506 29.66 6.59 3.54
N THR A 507 30.39 5.77 2.78
CA THR A 507 31.82 5.53 3.01
C THR A 507 32.46 6.86 3.40
N ALA A 508 32.96 6.88 4.64
CA ALA A 508 33.17 8.10 5.41
C ALA A 508 33.73 9.28 4.61
N GLU A 509 33.12 10.43 4.88
CA GLU A 509 33.64 11.78 4.72
C GLU A 509 35.19 11.83 4.73
N LYS A 510 35.78 11.84 3.53
CA LYS A 510 36.89 12.77 3.35
C LYS A 510 36.21 14.11 3.16
N SER A 511 36.42 15.01 4.13
CA SER A 511 36.25 16.46 4.02
C SER A 511 36.26 16.94 2.56
N PRO A 512 35.51 18.00 2.19
CA PRO A 512 35.66 18.61 0.88
C PRO A 512 37.08 19.18 0.79
N ARG A 513 38.04 18.32 0.43
CA ARG A 513 39.28 18.72 -0.19
C ARG A 513 38.79 19.58 -1.34
N LYS A 514 39.10 20.88 -1.29
CA LYS A 514 39.11 21.75 -2.47
C LYS A 514 39.38 20.86 -3.67
N LEU A 515 38.44 20.79 -4.62
CA LEU A 515 38.62 20.06 -5.86
C LEU A 515 39.98 20.49 -6.42
N SER A 516 41.00 19.67 -6.19
CA SER A 516 42.12 19.63 -7.09
C SER A 516 41.54 18.83 -8.25
N LEU A 517 41.38 19.46 -9.41
CA LEU A 517 41.01 18.80 -10.66
C LEU A 517 42.31 18.30 -11.30
N PRO A 518 42.76 17.06 -11.07
CA PRO A 518 43.98 16.54 -11.66
C PRO A 518 43.85 16.23 -13.17
N HIS A 519 42.64 16.15 -13.74
CA HIS A 519 42.42 15.71 -15.13
C HIS A 519 41.99 16.82 -16.10
N LEU A 520 42.43 18.07 -15.87
CA LEU A 520 42.23 19.21 -16.80
C LEU A 520 42.87 19.03 -18.20
N SER A 521 43.56 17.91 -18.46
CA SER A 521 44.18 17.55 -19.74
C SER A 521 43.31 16.71 -20.67
N ALA A 522 42.11 16.29 -20.26
CA ALA A 522 41.23 15.44 -21.08
C ALA A 522 40.43 16.19 -22.16
N LEU A 523 40.23 17.50 -21.98
CA LEU A 523 39.56 18.40 -22.91
C LEU A 523 40.49 19.55 -23.33
N PRO A 524 40.25 20.19 -24.48
CA PRO A 524 41.03 21.33 -24.96
C PRO A 524 41.21 22.43 -23.91
N SER A 525 42.38 23.10 -23.89
CA SER A 525 42.62 24.29 -23.05
C SER A 525 41.67 25.43 -23.42
N ASP A 526 41.54 26.45 -22.57
CA ASP A 526 40.64 27.58 -22.83
C ASP A 526 41.00 28.32 -24.15
N GLU A 527 42.29 28.43 -24.45
CA GLU A 527 42.78 28.99 -25.74
C GLU A 527 42.46 28.10 -26.95
N ALA A 528 42.49 26.78 -26.79
CA ALA A 528 42.09 25.84 -27.84
C ALA A 528 40.57 25.81 -28.03
N THR A 529 39.82 25.99 -26.95
CA THR A 529 38.36 26.07 -26.94
C THR A 529 37.86 27.32 -27.66
N SER A 530 38.51 28.48 -27.43
CA SER A 530 38.19 29.71 -28.16
C SER A 530 38.40 29.58 -29.68
N ARG A 531 39.45 28.85 -30.08
CA ARG A 531 39.69 28.50 -31.49
C ARG A 531 38.61 27.56 -32.05
N LEU A 532 38.21 26.54 -31.30
CA LEU A 532 37.13 25.63 -31.69
C LEU A 532 35.78 26.34 -31.83
N PHE A 533 35.46 27.24 -30.89
CA PHE A 533 34.27 28.07 -30.99
C PHE A 533 34.30 28.96 -32.23
N THR A 534 35.41 29.68 -32.45
CA THR A 534 35.55 30.56 -33.63
C THR A 534 35.44 29.77 -34.94
N LYS A 535 35.93 28.53 -34.96
CA LYS A 535 35.89 27.62 -36.12
C LYS A 535 34.47 27.15 -36.46
N HIS A 536 33.66 26.84 -35.45
CA HIS A 536 32.33 26.23 -35.63
C HIS A 536 31.16 27.21 -35.48
N CYS A 537 31.39 28.39 -34.89
CA CYS A 537 30.36 29.40 -34.73
C CYS A 537 30.00 30.06 -36.06
N ASN A 538 28.74 30.47 -36.19
CA ASN A 538 28.25 31.25 -37.31
C ASN A 538 27.78 32.60 -36.79
N LYS A 539 28.38 33.70 -37.27
CA LYS A 539 28.12 35.08 -36.78
C LYS A 539 28.29 35.24 -35.26
N GLY A 540 29.25 34.52 -34.67
CA GLY A 540 29.57 34.63 -33.24
C GLY A 540 28.60 33.92 -32.30
N VAL A 541 27.70 33.09 -32.83
CA VAL A 541 26.78 32.25 -32.04
C VAL A 541 26.92 30.78 -32.44
N VAL A 542 26.57 29.88 -31.51
CA VAL A 542 26.59 28.43 -31.70
C VAL A 542 25.19 27.87 -31.54
N ARG A 543 24.69 27.21 -32.59
CA ARG A 543 23.43 26.46 -32.63
C ARG A 543 23.64 24.98 -32.33
N PRO A 544 22.58 24.19 -32.07
CA PRO A 544 22.73 22.78 -31.69
C PRO A 544 23.59 21.92 -32.64
N LEU A 545 23.49 22.12 -33.96
CA LEU A 545 24.29 21.39 -34.95
C LEU A 545 25.77 21.82 -34.93
N GLU A 546 26.02 23.11 -34.72
CA GLU A 546 27.37 23.67 -34.61
C GLU A 546 28.03 23.20 -33.29
N LEU A 547 27.25 23.13 -32.20
CA LEU A 547 27.69 22.56 -30.92
C LEU A 547 28.02 21.07 -31.06
N LEU A 548 27.20 20.31 -31.79
CA LEU A 548 27.47 18.90 -32.07
C LEU A 548 28.82 18.73 -32.77
N ASN A 549 29.10 19.51 -33.81
CA ASN A 549 30.37 19.45 -34.53
C ASN A 549 31.56 19.84 -33.65
N LEU A 550 31.40 20.89 -32.85
CA LEU A 550 32.41 21.38 -31.91
C LEU A 550 32.74 20.33 -30.85
N LEU A 551 31.72 19.81 -30.14
CA LEU A 551 31.91 18.79 -29.11
C LEU A 551 32.47 17.49 -29.70
N THR A 552 32.04 17.10 -30.90
CA THR A 552 32.61 15.96 -31.62
C THR A 552 34.11 16.14 -31.86
N GLU A 553 34.54 17.30 -32.35
CA GLU A 553 35.95 17.59 -32.58
C GLU A 553 36.75 17.65 -31.27
N ALA A 554 36.17 18.25 -30.22
CA ALA A 554 36.82 18.36 -28.92
C ALA A 554 37.02 16.99 -28.24
N ILE A 555 36.02 16.10 -28.31
CA ILE A 555 36.09 14.75 -27.71
C ILE A 555 37.07 13.86 -28.49
N LYS A 556 37.06 13.92 -29.83
CA LYS A 556 38.02 13.19 -30.69
C LYS A 556 39.47 13.57 -30.47
N GLY A 557 39.73 14.78 -29.98
CA GLY A 557 41.07 15.27 -29.67
C GLY A 557 41.60 14.82 -28.30
N GLY A 558 40.77 14.17 -27.47
CA GLY A 558 41.05 13.90 -26.07
C GLY A 558 41.10 12.43 -25.69
N VAL A 559 41.23 12.18 -24.37
CA VAL A 559 41.31 10.83 -23.77
C VAL A 559 40.01 10.03 -23.94
N LEU A 560 38.90 10.73 -24.20
CA LEU A 560 37.55 10.16 -24.40
C LEU A 560 37.22 9.87 -25.86
N THR A 561 38.24 9.75 -26.72
CA THR A 561 38.05 9.38 -28.14
C THR A 561 37.28 8.07 -28.24
N GLY A 562 36.23 8.04 -29.06
CA GLY A 562 35.26 6.95 -29.18
C GLY A 562 33.89 7.31 -28.59
N SER A 563 33.85 8.12 -27.54
CA SER A 563 32.61 8.55 -26.89
C SER A 563 31.77 9.50 -27.74
N GLU A 564 32.37 10.21 -28.70
CA GLU A 564 31.65 11.10 -29.61
C GLU A 564 30.61 10.37 -30.47
N LYS A 565 30.77 9.05 -30.67
CA LYS A 565 29.81 8.23 -31.42
C LYS A 565 28.45 8.11 -30.71
N LYS A 566 28.44 8.29 -29.38
CA LYS A 566 27.22 8.29 -28.56
C LYS A 566 26.66 9.71 -28.33
N LEU A 567 27.32 10.75 -28.88
CA LEU A 567 26.83 12.12 -28.81
C LEU A 567 25.73 12.34 -29.87
N ALA A 568 24.50 12.54 -29.42
CA ALA A 568 23.36 12.82 -30.27
C ALA A 568 23.08 14.32 -30.42
N LEU A 569 22.42 14.71 -31.52
CA LEU A 569 21.94 16.08 -31.74
C LEU A 569 20.98 16.53 -30.64
N GLU A 570 20.16 15.63 -30.09
CA GLU A 570 19.24 15.93 -28.99
C GLU A 570 19.95 16.36 -27.69
N HIS A 571 21.12 15.79 -27.39
CA HIS A 571 21.95 16.26 -26.27
C HIS A 571 22.37 17.71 -26.50
N CYS A 572 22.80 18.05 -27.72
CA CYS A 572 23.24 19.39 -28.06
C CYS A 572 22.08 20.40 -28.08
N LYS A 573 20.89 20.01 -28.55
CA LYS A 573 19.68 20.84 -28.45
C LYS A 573 19.38 21.17 -26.99
N SER A 574 19.45 20.16 -26.12
CA SER A 574 19.20 20.35 -24.70
C SER A 574 20.27 21.21 -24.03
N PHE A 575 21.56 21.02 -24.33
CA PHE A 575 22.64 21.86 -23.81
C PHE A 575 22.45 23.33 -24.21
N VAL A 576 22.09 23.60 -25.46
CA VAL A 576 21.83 24.96 -25.93
C VAL A 576 20.62 25.55 -25.21
N VAL A 577 19.48 24.85 -25.18
CA VAL A 577 18.25 25.38 -24.59
C VAL A 577 18.38 25.59 -23.08
N LEU A 578 19.11 24.73 -22.37
CA LEU A 578 19.29 24.83 -20.92
C LEU A 578 20.25 25.95 -20.50
N MET A 579 21.14 26.38 -21.40
CA MET A 579 22.13 27.43 -21.14
C MET A 579 21.72 28.79 -21.73
N ASP A 580 20.81 28.80 -22.70
CA ASP A 580 20.33 30.00 -23.37
C ASP A 580 19.37 30.79 -22.46
N SER A 581 19.90 31.89 -21.93
CA SER A 581 19.17 32.79 -21.04
C SER A 581 18.14 33.66 -21.77
N ARG A 582 18.22 33.75 -23.10
CA ARG A 582 17.43 34.65 -23.95
C ARG A 582 16.34 33.95 -24.73
N GLY A 583 16.33 32.62 -24.76
CA GLY A 583 15.33 31.81 -25.48
C GLY A 583 15.41 31.92 -27.00
N LEU A 584 16.61 32.16 -27.54
CA LEU A 584 16.91 32.26 -28.98
C LEU A 584 17.37 30.91 -29.60
N ALA A 585 17.45 29.84 -28.81
CA ALA A 585 17.99 28.53 -29.16
C ALA A 585 19.40 28.58 -29.77
N GLN A 586 20.25 29.45 -29.22
CA GLN A 586 21.64 29.64 -29.62
C GLN A 586 22.46 30.15 -28.44
N LEU A 587 23.76 29.87 -28.42
CA LEU A 587 24.69 30.33 -27.38
C LEU A 587 25.64 31.38 -27.95
N ASP A 588 25.80 32.50 -27.25
CA ASP A 588 26.94 33.38 -27.48
C ASP A 588 28.19 32.89 -26.71
N TRP A 589 29.30 33.62 -26.84
CA TRP A 589 30.56 33.22 -26.21
C TRP A 589 30.46 33.09 -24.68
N PRO A 590 29.90 34.05 -23.92
CA PRO A 590 29.69 33.91 -22.48
C PRO A 590 28.85 32.68 -22.09
N GLU A 591 27.72 32.45 -22.77
CA GLU A 591 26.83 31.31 -22.48
C GLU A 591 27.52 29.98 -22.79
N PHE A 592 28.26 29.91 -23.91
CA PHE A 592 29.07 28.76 -24.27
C PHE A 592 30.23 28.53 -23.29
N GLN A 593 30.90 29.58 -22.83
CA GLN A 593 31.99 29.46 -21.86
C GLN A 593 31.50 28.86 -20.54
N ALA A 594 30.33 29.31 -20.05
CA ALA A 594 29.71 28.73 -18.86
C ALA A 594 29.33 27.24 -19.06
N LEU A 595 28.82 26.88 -20.25
CA LEU A 595 28.56 25.49 -20.62
C LEU A 595 29.86 24.67 -20.60
N TRP A 596 30.92 25.21 -21.18
CA TRP A 596 32.21 24.55 -21.29
C TRP A 596 32.85 24.30 -19.91
N ASP A 597 32.76 25.27 -19.00
CA ASP A 597 33.25 25.12 -17.63
C ASP A 597 32.52 24.00 -16.88
N LYS A 598 31.19 23.88 -17.05
CA LYS A 598 30.41 22.76 -16.51
C LYS A 598 30.86 21.43 -17.12
N ILE A 599 31.02 21.36 -18.43
CA ILE A 599 31.49 20.15 -19.12
C ILE A 599 32.87 19.75 -18.60
N ARG A 600 33.83 20.68 -18.47
CA ARG A 600 35.17 20.38 -17.92
C ARG A 600 35.10 19.82 -16.50
N LYS A 601 34.31 20.45 -15.62
CA LYS A 601 34.11 19.99 -14.24
C LYS A 601 33.52 18.57 -14.20
N TRP A 602 32.48 18.31 -14.98
CA TRP A 602 31.81 17.02 -14.99
C TRP A 602 32.59 15.92 -15.70
N THR A 603 33.46 16.28 -16.64
CA THR A 603 34.39 15.36 -17.28
C THR A 603 35.44 14.84 -16.31
N ASP A 604 35.97 15.71 -15.45
CA ASP A 604 36.90 15.31 -14.38
C ASP A 604 36.24 14.34 -13.40
N ILE A 605 34.97 14.59 -13.06
CA ILE A 605 34.17 13.67 -12.23
C ILE A 605 33.97 12.34 -12.96
N PHE A 606 33.54 12.36 -14.22
CA PHE A 606 33.33 11.13 -15.00
C PHE A 606 34.59 10.26 -15.03
N LEU A 607 35.74 10.84 -15.38
CA LEU A 607 37.03 10.13 -15.46
C LEU A 607 37.51 9.60 -14.11
N ARG A 608 37.10 10.24 -13.02
CA ARG A 608 37.43 9.78 -11.66
C ARG A 608 36.65 8.52 -11.27
N PHE A 609 35.42 8.37 -11.75
CA PHE A 609 34.57 7.23 -11.44
C PHE A 609 34.63 6.12 -12.50
N ASP A 610 35.08 6.41 -13.72
CA ASP A 610 35.40 5.41 -14.77
C ASP A 610 36.76 4.74 -14.48
N GLU A 611 36.87 4.03 -13.34
CA GLU A 611 38.14 3.42 -12.87
C GLU A 611 38.70 2.39 -13.86
N ASN A 612 37.81 1.70 -14.58
CA ASN A 612 38.15 0.69 -15.58
C ASN A 612 38.47 1.29 -16.97
N ARG A 613 38.35 2.62 -17.14
CA ARG A 613 38.55 3.35 -18.41
C ARG A 613 37.69 2.80 -19.55
N SER A 614 36.50 2.32 -19.22
CA SER A 614 35.54 1.76 -20.16
C SER A 614 34.83 2.84 -20.98
N GLN A 615 34.98 4.12 -20.61
CA GLN A 615 34.20 5.24 -21.14
C GLN A 615 32.69 5.11 -20.85
N LEU A 616 32.34 4.30 -19.86
CA LEU A 616 31.00 4.05 -19.36
C LEU A 616 31.03 4.11 -17.83
N LEU A 617 29.97 4.63 -17.22
CA LEU A 617 29.77 4.49 -15.79
C LEU A 617 28.72 3.43 -15.54
N GLU A 618 29.00 2.51 -14.63
CA GLU A 618 28.05 1.54 -14.14
C GLU A 618 27.05 2.22 -13.18
N TYR A 619 25.82 1.71 -13.12
CA TYR A 619 24.77 2.28 -12.27
C TYR A 619 25.20 2.55 -10.80
N PRO A 620 25.97 1.68 -10.12
CA PRO A 620 26.45 1.95 -8.76
C PRO A 620 27.38 3.16 -8.64
N GLU A 621 28.06 3.54 -9.73
CA GLU A 621 29.01 4.66 -9.78
C GLU A 621 28.31 6.01 -9.98
N ILE A 622 27.05 6.00 -10.44
CA ILE A 622 26.27 7.20 -10.74
C ILE A 622 26.01 8.01 -9.46
N SER A 623 25.52 7.38 -8.39
CA SER A 623 25.20 8.11 -7.14
C SER A 623 26.43 8.81 -6.52
N PRO A 624 27.58 8.14 -6.37
CA PRO A 624 28.83 8.81 -6.00
C PRO A 624 29.24 9.95 -6.94
N ALA A 625 29.06 9.79 -8.25
CA ALA A 625 29.40 10.80 -9.25
C ALA A 625 28.48 12.04 -9.16
N LEU A 626 27.17 11.85 -8.95
CA LEU A 626 26.21 12.94 -8.71
C LEU A 626 26.56 13.71 -7.44
N LYS A 627 26.90 13.00 -6.35
CA LYS A 627 27.32 13.61 -5.09
C LYS A 627 28.59 14.44 -5.29
N ALA A 628 29.56 13.97 -6.07
CA ALA A 628 30.77 14.73 -6.42
C ALA A 628 30.46 15.95 -7.31
N ALA A 629 29.42 15.90 -8.13
CA ALA A 629 28.95 17.05 -8.91
C ALA A 629 28.25 18.12 -8.06
N GLY A 630 27.90 17.80 -6.81
CA GLY A 630 27.16 18.66 -5.88
C GLY A 630 25.65 18.45 -5.92
N MET A 631 25.19 17.34 -6.50
CA MET A 631 23.77 17.00 -6.62
C MET A 631 23.44 15.87 -5.65
N GLN A 632 22.50 16.11 -4.74
CA GLN A 632 21.94 15.08 -3.87
C GLN A 632 20.59 14.66 -4.41
N VAL A 633 20.40 13.35 -4.55
CA VAL A 633 19.16 12.73 -5.01
C VAL A 633 18.80 11.60 -4.05
N ASP A 634 17.50 11.40 -3.81
CA ASP A 634 17.00 10.27 -3.06
C ASP A 634 16.95 8.99 -3.91
N ASP A 635 16.64 7.86 -3.28
CA ASP A 635 16.61 6.56 -3.95
C ASP A 635 15.56 6.49 -5.07
N PHE A 636 14.45 7.25 -4.95
CA PHE A 636 13.41 7.31 -5.96
C PHE A 636 13.89 8.02 -7.24
N VAL A 637 14.52 9.19 -7.10
CA VAL A 637 15.09 9.93 -8.22
C VAL A 637 16.23 9.14 -8.87
N LEU A 638 17.06 8.44 -8.09
CA LEU A 638 18.10 7.57 -8.62
C LEU A 638 17.53 6.44 -9.48
N GLN A 639 16.40 5.85 -9.09
CA GLN A 639 15.69 4.84 -9.90
C GLN A 639 15.20 5.40 -11.24
N LEU A 640 14.61 6.61 -11.24
CA LEU A 640 14.21 7.28 -12.49
C LEU A 640 15.41 7.56 -13.39
N ILE A 641 16.56 7.91 -12.80
CA ILE A 641 17.81 8.10 -13.55
C ILE A 641 18.24 6.80 -14.21
N GLY A 642 18.20 5.67 -13.49
CA GLY A 642 18.45 4.34 -14.04
C GLY A 642 17.57 4.07 -15.25
N GLN A 643 16.26 4.12 -15.08
CA GLN A 643 15.32 3.79 -16.16
C GLN A 643 15.45 4.68 -17.40
N ARG A 644 15.81 5.96 -17.23
CA ARG A 644 15.79 6.95 -18.31
C ARG A 644 17.12 7.13 -19.02
N TYR A 645 18.24 7.01 -18.32
CA TYR A 645 19.56 7.42 -18.80
C TYR A 645 20.56 6.27 -18.93
N THR A 646 20.27 5.08 -18.39
CA THR A 646 21.14 3.91 -18.63
C THR A 646 20.72 3.13 -19.87
N GLU A 647 21.70 2.47 -20.48
CA GLU A 647 21.51 1.45 -21.50
C GLU A 647 20.96 0.15 -20.87
N PRO A 648 20.53 -0.85 -21.67
CA PRO A 648 20.01 -2.13 -21.13
C PRO A 648 20.97 -2.90 -20.22
N ASP A 649 22.27 -2.60 -20.28
CA ASP A 649 23.31 -3.18 -19.42
C ASP A 649 23.54 -2.37 -18.12
N MET A 650 22.66 -1.41 -17.81
CA MET A 650 22.75 -0.53 -16.63
C MET A 650 24.00 0.37 -16.64
N THR A 651 24.52 0.71 -17.82
CA THR A 651 25.62 1.67 -17.96
C THR A 651 25.17 3.00 -18.56
N ILE A 652 25.86 4.09 -18.23
CA ILE A 652 25.66 5.42 -18.83
C ILE A 652 26.92 5.85 -19.58
N SER A 653 26.74 6.30 -20.83
CA SER A 653 27.85 6.83 -21.64
C SER A 653 28.27 8.22 -21.20
N TYR A 654 29.51 8.63 -21.50
CA TYR A 654 29.99 9.98 -21.21
C TYR A 654 29.07 11.10 -21.71
N PRO A 655 28.61 11.13 -22.98
CA PRO A 655 27.63 12.13 -23.41
C PRO A 655 26.30 12.04 -22.67
N GLY A 656 25.84 10.82 -22.35
CA GLY A 656 24.62 10.60 -21.56
C GLY A 656 24.74 11.14 -20.13
N PHE A 657 25.91 10.99 -19.51
CA PHE A 657 26.21 11.51 -18.18
C PHE A 657 26.22 13.04 -18.14
N LEU A 658 26.85 13.69 -19.13
CA LEU A 658 26.77 15.15 -19.28
C LEU A 658 25.33 15.63 -19.47
N TYR A 659 24.54 14.90 -20.26
CA TYR A 659 23.13 15.19 -20.49
C TYR A 659 22.29 15.08 -19.21
N LEU A 660 22.48 13.99 -18.45
CA LEU A 660 21.87 13.78 -17.15
C LEU A 660 22.17 14.94 -16.19
N LEU A 661 23.45 15.26 -16.02
CA LEU A 661 23.88 16.33 -15.10
C LEU A 661 23.32 17.69 -15.51
N MET A 662 23.28 18.00 -16.82
CA MET A 662 22.72 19.27 -17.27
C MET A 662 21.23 19.39 -16.97
N LYS A 663 20.46 18.32 -17.24
CA LYS A 663 19.02 18.28 -16.95
C LYS A 663 18.77 18.40 -15.45
N LEU A 664 19.47 17.60 -14.64
CA LEU A 664 19.28 17.58 -13.19
C LEU A 664 19.66 18.92 -12.55
N ASP A 665 20.82 19.49 -12.93
CA ASP A 665 21.27 20.81 -12.49
C ASP A 665 20.23 21.89 -12.80
N SER A 666 19.73 21.94 -14.04
CA SER A 666 18.74 22.95 -14.42
C SER A 666 17.42 22.78 -13.67
N MET A 667 16.96 21.54 -13.45
CA MET A 667 15.69 21.28 -12.77
C MET A 667 15.76 21.67 -11.29
N ILE A 668 16.88 21.36 -10.62
CA ILE A 668 17.13 21.75 -9.22
C ILE A 668 17.12 23.28 -9.09
N HIS A 669 17.88 23.99 -9.93
CA HIS A 669 17.94 25.45 -9.86
C HIS A 669 16.60 26.11 -10.18
N LYS A 670 15.84 25.56 -11.13
CA LYS A 670 14.49 26.07 -11.45
C LYS A 670 13.53 25.84 -10.29
N PHE A 671 13.52 24.64 -9.70
CA PHE A 671 12.70 24.36 -8.53
C PHE A 671 13.02 25.34 -7.40
N GLN A 672 14.30 25.54 -7.08
CA GLN A 672 14.75 26.51 -6.07
C GLN A 672 14.34 27.96 -6.41
N ALA A 673 14.30 28.33 -7.69
CA ALA A 673 13.84 29.65 -8.11
C ALA A 673 12.32 29.83 -7.92
N TYR A 674 11.53 28.76 -8.01
CA TYR A 674 10.08 28.79 -7.71
C TYR A 674 9.80 28.63 -6.21
N ASP A 675 10.65 27.92 -5.47
CA ASP A 675 10.56 27.71 -4.02
C ASP A 675 11.33 28.77 -3.23
N ILE A 676 10.94 30.04 -3.40
CA ILE A 676 11.61 31.20 -2.78
C ILE A 676 11.59 31.10 -1.23
N VAL A 677 10.61 30.38 -0.67
CA VAL A 677 10.35 30.29 0.78
C VAL A 677 10.91 28.99 1.39
N GLY A 678 11.35 28.02 0.58
CA GLY A 678 11.92 26.76 1.05
C GLY A 678 10.89 25.80 1.65
N MET A 679 9.66 25.82 1.14
CA MET A 679 8.56 24.97 1.63
C MET A 679 8.62 23.55 1.08
N GLY A 680 9.53 23.24 0.15
CA GLY A 680 9.65 21.93 -0.47
C GLY A 680 8.52 21.60 -1.46
N THR A 681 7.67 22.58 -1.77
CA THR A 681 6.56 22.45 -2.73
C THR A 681 6.44 23.73 -3.56
N VAL A 682 6.11 23.60 -4.86
CA VAL A 682 5.95 24.74 -5.77
C VAL A 682 4.60 24.67 -6.48
N SER A 683 3.89 25.81 -6.57
CA SER A 683 2.65 25.92 -7.33
C SER A 683 2.93 26.49 -8.71
N VAL A 684 2.58 25.74 -9.76
CA VAL A 684 2.76 26.14 -11.15
C VAL A 684 1.46 26.02 -11.92
N ASN A 685 1.16 26.97 -12.80
CA ASN A 685 0.01 26.87 -13.69
C ASN A 685 0.32 25.96 -14.90
N TYR A 686 -0.72 25.58 -15.66
CA TYR A 686 -0.59 24.69 -16.81
C TYR A 686 0.50 25.13 -17.83
N ARG A 687 0.57 26.43 -18.13
CA ARG A 687 1.55 26.97 -19.08
C ARG A 687 2.98 26.89 -18.52
N GLN A 688 3.15 27.19 -17.23
CA GLN A 688 4.43 27.06 -16.54
C GLN A 688 4.88 25.60 -16.46
N TRP A 689 3.96 24.69 -16.18
CA TRP A 689 4.22 23.24 -16.19
C TRP A 689 4.69 22.73 -17.56
N LEU A 690 3.97 23.08 -18.63
CA LEU A 690 4.37 22.71 -19.99
C LEU A 690 5.73 23.30 -20.38
N HIS A 691 6.00 24.55 -19.99
CA HIS A 691 7.30 25.17 -20.22
C HIS A 691 8.42 24.44 -19.46
N LEU A 692 8.19 24.06 -18.20
CA LEU A 692 9.14 23.32 -17.36
C LEU A 692 9.42 21.89 -17.85
N THR A 693 8.47 21.25 -18.51
CA THR A 693 8.58 19.82 -18.86
C THR A 693 8.90 19.56 -20.33
N MET A 694 8.41 20.40 -21.25
CA MET A 694 8.65 20.20 -22.69
C MET A 694 9.87 20.94 -23.22
N TYR A 695 10.07 22.19 -22.78
CA TYR A 695 11.11 23.05 -23.33
C TYR A 695 12.41 22.93 -22.54
N ASN A 696 12.32 22.62 -21.24
CA ASN A 696 13.46 22.55 -20.34
C ASN A 696 14.03 21.15 -20.21
#